data_AF-G3AWN3-F1
#
_entry.id   AF-G3AWN3-F1
#
_cell.length_a   1.000
_cell.length_b   1.000
_cell.length_c   1.000
_cell.angle_alpha   90.00
_cell.angle_beta   90.00
_cell.angle_gamma   90.00
#
_symmetry.space_group_name_H-M   'P 1'
#
loop_
_entity.id
_entity.type
_entity.pdbx_description
1 polymer ?
#
loop_
_entity_poly.entity_id
_entity_poly.type
_entity_poly.pdbx_seq_one_letter_code
_entity_poly.pdbx_strand_id
1 'polypeptide(L)'
;MSVYQRLASGDEQNLEQAEGISFKHYSTDEVEDSIIINPLAGRLELSKNSEFKSKSTEEWINIFPNAAYFSSYDDSLFGHIVTAVYENPVSDKICTVSLTKFGVTVYHDLILNQDSRFYPSIENLLPIHKESKVRKALAVTFLKNYNKLVNHPGEFEIEKRWDETNAGAMASRSSLLVDKRPNEFGLKLLQMGVIQNHTLKSLVLDTVYNNTNNDSKVIESNNRLVCLLGDQLDQLFDPLLEYSPETLETSYNVPNTSNYEKPKFIDNLKIATITDELLTVQTNFTMGLVGLLQNFIIPLRVHVLESKDAQGIVKINHIFPPTIDEVTRINCVLHDSLTRAKPFGYVEVIKVFGMILPYFYKPFIRHEANLKSFKSRFNKFYGRYEKQVFADPNINKSKFSKNYIDSVITGSLLELPKIKLILMRLYEEVSSEFSKLKNFEQEEFEEPSVLDYYYKSAVDIIDAFGGDESLAIEKDHERFNSQHRIFTPTGKLLTELATNWPPELQYGWLSRKVIGIFELKNVKPNNQNNHDDEVLIIFSDTIMFLRIVDDNYYINSNGNLNLRISDVLMHSLVNEKPLPKLSSFPRMEVSHWCSITDVIVTTYKSFSFSTSSEEDFLRFFSCTGRGFKGDNKQEMNKNYEILRDSNSGNFTTGNEVIELINKAKVLHKNQPFHLFRSNKSALHLYSTAHSATNYDNENTKSQIILLLNMPQEMIPHYFEMNQHLFLILTASYTYDGRVQLIGFNRSKRPEFDAIVPEEDFQNTLLDTLKMYMNCYFNSFSLVTEQMIKSLQLDLEYYL
;
A
#
# COMPACT_ATOMS: atom_id res chain seq x y z
N MET A 1 -40.00 -25.27 -21.61
CA MET A 1 -38.95 -25.76 -20.69
C MET A 1 -37.73 -26.08 -21.53
N SER A 2 -36.64 -25.32 -21.33
CA SER A 2 -35.42 -25.41 -22.11
C SER A 2 -34.61 -26.64 -21.67
N VAL A 3 -33.96 -27.31 -22.64
CA VAL A 3 -33.24 -28.60 -22.50
C VAL A 3 -32.01 -28.52 -21.58
N TYR A 4 -31.68 -27.35 -21.03
CA TYR A 4 -30.35 -27.06 -20.45
C TYR A 4 -30.27 -27.04 -18.91
N GLN A 5 -31.20 -27.68 -18.20
CA GLN A 5 -31.16 -27.82 -16.73
C GLN A 5 -30.25 -28.95 -16.18
N ARG A 6 -29.42 -29.62 -16.99
CA ARG A 6 -28.46 -30.64 -16.50
C ARG A 6 -27.04 -30.12 -16.55
N LEU A 7 -26.36 -30.08 -15.41
CA LEU A 7 -24.95 -29.69 -15.23
C LEU A 7 -24.00 -30.53 -16.12
N ALA A 8 -22.82 -29.99 -16.43
CA ALA A 8 -21.92 -30.56 -17.42
C ALA A 8 -21.27 -31.89 -16.97
N SER A 9 -21.03 -32.75 -17.96
CA SER A 9 -20.16 -33.93 -17.88
C SER A 9 -18.76 -33.54 -17.40
N GLY A 10 -18.43 -33.95 -16.17
CA GLY A 10 -17.14 -33.71 -15.51
C GLY A 10 -17.24 -33.42 -14.01
N ASP A 11 -18.38 -32.94 -13.52
CA ASP A 11 -18.58 -32.56 -12.11
C ASP A 11 -19.27 -33.67 -11.28
N GLU A 12 -19.51 -34.85 -11.85
CA GLU A 12 -20.13 -36.01 -11.16
C GLU A 12 -19.10 -36.84 -10.38
N GLN A 13 -18.54 -36.28 -9.31
CA GLN A 13 -18.21 -37.04 -8.10
C GLN A 13 -18.44 -36.09 -6.91
N ASN A 14 -19.42 -36.41 -6.04
CA ASN A 14 -19.72 -35.80 -4.71
C ASN A 14 -21.10 -35.13 -4.52
N LEU A 15 -22.16 -35.55 -5.24
CA LEU A 15 -23.53 -35.05 -4.98
C LEU A 15 -24.47 -36.01 -4.22
N GLU A 16 -24.04 -37.23 -3.90
CA GLU A 16 -24.84 -38.18 -3.12
C GLU A 16 -24.39 -38.31 -1.64
N GLN A 17 -24.28 -37.20 -0.91
CA GLN A 17 -24.27 -37.19 0.57
C GLN A 17 -24.93 -35.91 1.16
N ALA A 18 -25.93 -35.36 0.47
CA ALA A 18 -26.63 -34.14 0.89
C ALA A 18 -27.98 -34.44 1.57
N GLU A 19 -28.04 -35.41 2.48
CA GLU A 19 -29.14 -35.50 3.46
C GLU A 19 -28.55 -35.82 4.84
N GLY A 20 -28.44 -34.77 5.67
CA GLY A 20 -28.21 -34.85 7.11
C GLY A 20 -26.76 -35.01 7.56
N ILE A 21 -25.98 -33.92 7.60
CA ILE A 21 -24.71 -33.91 8.36
C ILE A 21 -24.53 -32.56 9.08
N SER A 22 -24.35 -32.66 10.40
CA SER A 22 -24.08 -31.58 11.34
C SER A 22 -22.84 -30.77 10.97
N PHE A 23 -22.81 -29.51 11.39
CA PHE A 23 -21.59 -28.68 11.49
C PHE A 23 -20.48 -29.46 12.19
N LYS A 24 -19.58 -30.07 11.42
CA LYS A 24 -18.32 -30.61 11.93
C LYS A 24 -17.29 -29.50 11.83
N HIS A 25 -16.65 -29.23 12.97
CA HIS A 25 -15.47 -28.39 13.07
C HIS A 25 -14.52 -28.65 11.90
N TYR A 26 -14.09 -27.56 11.26
CA TYR A 26 -12.87 -27.57 10.46
C TYR A 26 -11.75 -28.09 11.36
N SER A 27 -11.23 -29.26 11.03
CA SER A 27 -9.95 -29.72 11.54
C SER A 27 -8.88 -28.77 11.05
N THR A 28 -8.05 -28.34 11.99
CA THR A 28 -6.79 -27.63 11.84
C THR A 28 -5.94 -28.20 10.71
N ASP A 29 -5.95 -27.57 9.54
CA ASP A 29 -4.89 -27.63 8.55
C ASP A 29 -4.86 -26.25 7.87
N GLU A 30 -3.77 -25.50 8.13
CA GLU A 30 -3.40 -24.18 7.60
C GLU A 30 -4.52 -23.13 7.47
N VAL A 31 -4.76 -22.38 8.55
CA VAL A 31 -5.60 -21.18 8.52
C VAL A 31 -4.98 -20.20 7.53
N GLU A 32 -5.59 -20.00 6.36
CA GLU A 32 -5.17 -18.95 5.43
C GLU A 32 -5.26 -17.59 6.16
N ASP A 33 -4.09 -16.98 6.32
CA ASP A 33 -3.80 -15.79 7.13
C ASP A 33 -4.36 -14.47 6.55
N SER A 34 -5.10 -14.53 5.45
CA SER A 34 -5.62 -13.36 4.74
C SER A 34 -6.97 -13.62 4.08
N ILE A 35 -7.72 -12.56 3.74
CA ILE A 35 -8.93 -12.69 2.92
C ILE A 35 -8.49 -12.80 1.47
N ILE A 36 -8.80 -13.94 0.84
CA ILE A 36 -8.59 -14.14 -0.59
C ILE A 36 -9.84 -13.70 -1.35
N ILE A 37 -9.65 -12.77 -2.28
CA ILE A 37 -10.66 -12.28 -3.20
C ILE A 37 -10.32 -12.84 -4.57
N ASN A 38 -11.10 -13.82 -5.02
CA ASN A 38 -10.93 -14.39 -6.35
C ASN A 38 -11.28 -13.35 -7.43
N PRO A 39 -10.69 -13.46 -8.63
CA PRO A 39 -11.20 -12.76 -9.80
C PRO A 39 -12.71 -12.92 -9.93
N LEU A 40 -13.39 -11.89 -10.44
CA LEU A 40 -14.80 -12.00 -10.76
C LEU A 40 -14.97 -13.22 -11.68
N ALA A 41 -15.63 -14.26 -11.18
CA ALA A 41 -15.92 -15.42 -11.99
C ALA A 41 -16.98 -15.00 -13.01
N GLY A 42 -16.91 -15.48 -14.26
CA GLY A 42 -17.98 -15.29 -15.25
C GLY A 42 -19.30 -16.01 -14.91
N ARG A 43 -19.57 -16.20 -13.62
CA ARG A 43 -20.77 -16.67 -12.94
C ARG A 43 -20.89 -15.87 -11.64
N LEU A 44 -22.04 -15.23 -11.41
CA LEU A 44 -22.32 -14.53 -10.15
C LEU A 44 -22.85 -15.59 -9.16
N GLU A 45 -22.01 -16.07 -8.25
CA GLU A 45 -22.35 -17.18 -7.36
C GLU A 45 -22.84 -16.74 -5.96
N LEU A 46 -23.69 -17.57 -5.36
CA LEU A 46 -24.05 -17.53 -3.92
C LEU A 46 -23.59 -18.80 -3.17
N SER A 47 -22.91 -19.74 -3.82
CA SER A 47 -22.66 -21.09 -3.26
C SER A 47 -21.23 -21.27 -2.75
N LYS A 48 -21.08 -21.95 -1.60
CA LYS A 48 -19.81 -22.18 -0.89
C LYS A 48 -18.77 -23.05 -1.63
N ASN A 49 -19.09 -23.61 -2.80
CA ASN A 49 -18.31 -24.71 -3.41
C ASN A 49 -17.71 -24.39 -4.79
N SER A 50 -17.65 -23.12 -5.19
CA SER A 50 -16.96 -22.70 -6.41
C SER A 50 -15.49 -22.40 -6.12
N GLU A 51 -14.66 -23.43 -6.03
CA GLU A 51 -13.21 -23.23 -6.10
C GLU A 51 -12.84 -22.79 -7.52
N PHE A 52 -12.63 -21.49 -7.71
CA PHE A 52 -11.83 -21.02 -8.83
C PHE A 52 -10.41 -21.53 -8.59
N LYS A 53 -10.01 -22.61 -9.26
CA LYS A 53 -8.62 -23.07 -9.23
C LYS A 53 -7.75 -22.05 -9.95
N SER A 54 -7.28 -21.06 -9.21
CA SER A 54 -6.35 -20.05 -9.70
C SER A 54 -5.03 -20.68 -10.05
N LYS A 55 -4.55 -20.43 -11.27
CA LYS A 55 -3.18 -20.76 -11.65
C LYS A 55 -2.19 -19.77 -11.04
N SER A 56 -0.99 -20.23 -10.72
CA SER A 56 0.08 -19.35 -10.23
C SER A 56 0.59 -18.40 -11.32
N THR A 57 1.28 -17.33 -10.93
CA THR A 57 1.91 -16.40 -11.87
C THR A 57 2.88 -17.13 -12.82
N GLU A 58 3.68 -18.07 -12.29
CA GLU A 58 4.63 -18.87 -13.07
C GLU A 58 3.95 -19.77 -14.10
N GLU A 59 2.83 -20.41 -13.72
CA GLU A 59 2.03 -21.21 -14.65
C GLU A 59 1.50 -20.36 -15.81
N TRP A 60 1.04 -19.15 -15.53
CA TRP A 60 0.58 -18.22 -16.57
C TRP A 60 1.72 -17.79 -17.50
N ILE A 61 2.88 -17.44 -16.95
CA ILE A 61 4.08 -17.06 -17.71
C ILE A 61 4.48 -18.18 -18.68
N ASN A 62 4.32 -19.45 -18.29
CA ASN A 62 4.60 -20.60 -19.17
C ASN A 62 3.54 -20.81 -20.27
N ILE A 63 2.28 -20.42 -20.03
CA ILE A 63 1.17 -20.61 -20.97
C ILE A 63 1.16 -19.53 -22.06
N PHE A 64 1.41 -18.27 -21.70
CA PHE A 64 1.20 -17.14 -22.60
C PHE A 64 1.99 -17.15 -23.91
N PRO A 65 3.27 -17.59 -23.95
CA PRO A 65 4.03 -17.65 -25.20
C PRO A 65 3.39 -18.55 -26.26
N ASN A 66 2.67 -19.59 -25.83
CA ASN A 66 2.04 -20.60 -26.69
C ASN A 66 0.53 -20.40 -26.87
N ALA A 67 -0.04 -19.35 -26.28
CA ALA A 67 -1.46 -19.05 -26.37
C ALA A 67 -1.80 -18.24 -27.62
N ALA A 68 -2.95 -18.53 -28.24
CA ALA A 68 -3.53 -17.72 -29.29
C ALA A 68 -4.65 -16.85 -28.71
N TYR A 69 -4.52 -15.52 -28.82
CA TYR A 69 -5.49 -14.57 -28.30
C TYR A 69 -6.46 -14.10 -29.38
N PHE A 70 -7.75 -14.18 -29.09
CA PHE A 70 -8.81 -13.71 -29.98
C PHE A 70 -9.58 -12.57 -29.32
N SER A 71 -9.82 -11.51 -30.09
CA SER A 71 -10.73 -10.42 -29.72
C SER A 71 -12.07 -10.59 -30.41
N SER A 72 -13.14 -10.20 -29.72
CA SER A 72 -14.50 -10.18 -30.26
C SER A 72 -15.30 -9.07 -29.61
N TYR A 73 -16.36 -8.63 -30.28
CA TYR A 73 -17.27 -7.64 -29.75
C TYR A 73 -18.72 -8.09 -29.97
N ASP A 74 -19.51 -7.98 -28.91
CA ASP A 74 -20.91 -8.38 -28.84
C ASP A 74 -21.79 -7.24 -28.34
N ASP A 75 -22.53 -6.61 -29.24
CA ASP A 75 -23.51 -5.56 -28.93
C ASP A 75 -24.65 -6.03 -28.03
N SER A 76 -24.90 -7.34 -27.97
CA SER A 76 -26.02 -7.88 -27.24
C SER A 76 -25.70 -7.99 -25.75
N LEU A 77 -24.75 -8.84 -25.37
CA LEU A 77 -24.55 -9.23 -23.98
C LEU A 77 -23.15 -8.88 -23.48
N PHE A 78 -22.12 -9.39 -24.12
CA PHE A 78 -20.77 -9.43 -23.55
C PHE A 78 -19.94 -8.17 -23.77
N GLY A 79 -20.26 -7.34 -24.76
CA GLY A 79 -19.41 -6.22 -25.18
C GLY A 79 -18.08 -6.74 -25.73
N HIS A 80 -16.96 -6.12 -25.33
CA HIS A 80 -15.62 -6.59 -25.66
C HIS A 80 -15.30 -7.93 -24.96
N ILE A 81 -14.73 -8.86 -25.71
CA ILE A 81 -14.32 -10.20 -25.25
C ILE A 81 -12.90 -10.47 -25.69
N VAL A 82 -12.08 -10.98 -24.77
CA VAL A 82 -10.76 -11.53 -25.07
C VAL A 82 -10.76 -12.99 -24.68
N THR A 83 -10.39 -13.88 -25.61
CA THR A 83 -10.27 -15.31 -25.30
C THR A 83 -8.91 -15.83 -25.72
N ALA A 84 -8.16 -16.35 -24.74
CA ALA A 84 -6.93 -17.08 -24.97
C ALA A 84 -7.26 -18.56 -25.18
N VAL A 85 -6.73 -19.14 -26.25
CA VAL A 85 -6.81 -20.58 -26.54
C VAL A 85 -5.40 -21.14 -26.47
N TYR A 86 -5.20 -22.18 -25.65
CA TYR A 86 -3.89 -22.80 -25.47
C TYR A 86 -4.06 -24.31 -25.29
N GLU A 87 -2.97 -25.04 -25.48
CA GLU A 87 -2.92 -26.48 -25.27
C GLU A 87 -2.45 -26.77 -23.85
N ASN A 88 -3.13 -27.69 -23.17
CA ASN A 88 -2.72 -28.14 -21.85
C ASN A 88 -1.40 -28.91 -21.98
N PRO A 89 -0.31 -28.50 -21.31
CA PRO A 89 0.99 -29.18 -21.43
C PRO A 89 0.99 -30.62 -20.90
N VAL A 90 -0.04 -31.02 -20.13
CA VAL A 90 -0.13 -32.37 -19.55
C VAL A 90 -1.03 -33.29 -20.36
N SER A 91 -2.14 -32.78 -20.92
CA SER A 91 -3.18 -33.61 -21.55
C SER A 91 -3.28 -33.47 -23.07
N ASP A 92 -2.50 -32.55 -23.69
CA ASP A 92 -2.56 -32.20 -25.12
C ASP A 92 -3.98 -31.81 -25.60
N LYS A 93 -4.85 -31.40 -24.67
CA LYS A 93 -6.21 -30.94 -24.96
C LYS A 93 -6.28 -29.42 -24.95
N ILE A 94 -7.18 -28.90 -25.77
CA ILE A 94 -7.40 -27.46 -25.89
C ILE A 94 -8.11 -26.93 -24.63
N CYS A 95 -7.51 -25.92 -24.03
CA CYS A 95 -8.04 -25.12 -22.96
C CYS A 95 -8.39 -23.71 -23.46
N THR A 96 -9.33 -23.06 -22.76
CA THR A 96 -9.67 -21.67 -23.03
C THR A 96 -9.75 -20.84 -21.76
N VAL A 97 -9.34 -19.58 -21.87
CA VAL A 97 -9.52 -18.55 -20.85
C VAL A 97 -10.24 -17.41 -21.52
N SER A 98 -11.46 -17.13 -21.10
CA SER A 98 -12.29 -16.08 -21.68
C SER A 98 -12.53 -14.98 -20.65
N LEU A 99 -12.13 -13.77 -21.02
CA LEU A 99 -12.34 -12.54 -20.29
C LEU A 99 -13.49 -11.78 -20.95
N THR A 100 -14.51 -11.49 -20.16
CA THR A 100 -15.67 -10.69 -20.54
C THR A 100 -15.88 -9.60 -19.49
N LYS A 101 -16.77 -8.64 -19.74
CA LYS A 101 -17.18 -7.69 -18.69
C LYS A 101 -17.74 -8.36 -17.43
N PHE A 102 -18.24 -9.60 -17.53
CA PHE A 102 -18.75 -10.36 -16.39
C PHE A 102 -17.67 -11.14 -15.63
N GLY A 103 -16.41 -10.99 -16.02
CA GLY A 103 -15.29 -11.66 -15.36
C GLY A 103 -14.59 -12.72 -16.21
N VAL A 104 -13.79 -13.53 -15.54
CA VAL A 104 -12.92 -14.55 -16.14
C VAL A 104 -13.56 -15.93 -16.03
N THR A 105 -13.45 -16.70 -17.10
CA THR A 105 -13.83 -18.11 -17.14
C THR A 105 -12.69 -18.92 -17.70
N VAL A 106 -12.34 -19.99 -16.99
CA VAL A 106 -11.32 -20.95 -17.43
C VAL A 106 -12.01 -22.29 -17.68
N TYR A 107 -11.75 -22.87 -18.85
CA TYR A 107 -12.18 -24.22 -19.17
C TYR A 107 -10.97 -25.06 -19.55
N HIS A 108 -10.76 -26.12 -18.79
CA HIS A 108 -9.75 -27.13 -19.07
C HIS A 108 -10.31 -28.19 -20.00
N ASP A 109 -9.43 -28.73 -20.85
CA ASP A 109 -9.65 -29.97 -21.61
C ASP A 109 -11.01 -30.03 -22.34
N LEU A 110 -11.28 -29.05 -23.19
CA LEU A 110 -12.57 -28.93 -23.89
C LEU A 110 -12.84 -30.14 -24.79
N ILE A 111 -14.05 -30.69 -24.67
CA ILE A 111 -14.60 -31.69 -25.58
C ILE A 111 -15.22 -30.96 -26.79
N LEU A 112 -14.62 -31.16 -27.97
CA LEU A 112 -14.97 -30.46 -29.23
C LEU A 112 -15.65 -31.37 -30.27
N ASN A 113 -16.01 -32.60 -29.87
CA ASN A 113 -16.72 -33.57 -30.71
C ASN A 113 -18.22 -33.59 -30.36
N GLN A 114 -18.97 -34.46 -31.04
CA GLN A 114 -20.43 -34.59 -30.90
C GLN A 114 -20.90 -34.97 -29.50
N ASP A 115 -20.01 -35.47 -28.64
CA ASP A 115 -20.32 -35.84 -27.25
C ASP A 115 -20.52 -34.59 -26.36
N SER A 116 -20.11 -33.42 -26.83
CA SER A 116 -20.29 -32.17 -26.10
C SER A 116 -21.74 -31.66 -26.23
N ARG A 117 -22.41 -31.39 -25.09
CA ARG A 117 -23.72 -30.70 -25.08
C ARG A 117 -23.71 -29.32 -25.74
N PHE A 118 -22.52 -28.76 -25.94
CA PHE A 118 -22.30 -27.46 -26.59
C PHE A 118 -21.92 -27.59 -28.07
N TYR A 119 -21.86 -28.81 -28.62
CA TYR A 119 -21.56 -29.06 -30.04
C TYR A 119 -22.47 -28.31 -31.03
N PRO A 120 -23.75 -28.05 -30.75
CA PRO A 120 -24.58 -27.21 -31.64
C PRO A 120 -23.99 -25.82 -31.96
N SER A 121 -23.17 -25.23 -31.06
CA SER A 121 -22.44 -23.99 -31.36
C SER A 121 -21.40 -24.15 -32.48
N ILE A 122 -20.79 -25.34 -32.59
CA ILE A 122 -19.82 -25.70 -33.64
C ILE A 122 -20.53 -25.88 -34.98
N GLU A 123 -21.74 -26.44 -34.99
CA GLU A 123 -22.53 -26.62 -36.23
C GLU A 123 -22.89 -25.28 -36.88
N ASN A 124 -23.02 -24.23 -36.05
CA ASN A 124 -23.29 -22.84 -36.45
C ASN A 124 -22.04 -22.03 -36.83
N LEU A 125 -20.85 -22.64 -36.88
CA LEU A 125 -19.65 -21.98 -37.44
C LEU A 125 -19.78 -21.80 -38.96
N LEU A 126 -19.14 -20.75 -39.50
CA LEU A 126 -18.98 -20.60 -40.94
C LEU A 126 -18.24 -21.82 -41.53
N PRO A 127 -18.60 -22.29 -42.74
CA PRO A 127 -18.01 -23.49 -43.35
C PRO A 127 -16.47 -23.49 -43.36
N ILE A 128 -15.86 -22.33 -43.60
CA ILE A 128 -14.41 -22.13 -43.60
C ILE A 128 -13.73 -22.36 -42.24
N HIS A 129 -14.50 -22.35 -41.14
CA HIS A 129 -14.01 -22.46 -39.77
C HIS A 129 -14.41 -23.76 -39.09
N LYS A 130 -15.24 -24.60 -39.75
CA LYS A 130 -15.70 -25.88 -39.20
C LYS A 130 -14.61 -26.92 -38.99
N GLU A 131 -13.44 -26.78 -39.62
CA GLU A 131 -12.30 -27.68 -39.38
C GLU A 131 -11.31 -27.16 -38.32
N SER A 132 -11.38 -25.87 -37.97
CA SER A 132 -10.45 -25.27 -37.02
C SER A 132 -10.81 -25.65 -35.57
N LYS A 133 -9.91 -26.40 -34.91
CA LYS A 133 -10.08 -26.75 -33.49
C LYS A 133 -10.16 -25.50 -32.58
N VAL A 134 -9.43 -24.45 -32.92
CA VAL A 134 -9.44 -23.17 -32.19
C VAL A 134 -10.81 -22.48 -32.31
N ARG A 135 -11.39 -22.42 -33.52
CA ARG A 135 -12.73 -21.85 -33.73
C ARG A 135 -13.82 -22.67 -33.04
N LYS A 136 -13.70 -24.00 -33.05
CA LYS A 136 -14.57 -24.91 -32.28
C LYS A 136 -14.52 -24.59 -30.78
N ALA A 137 -13.31 -24.41 -30.24
CA ALA A 137 -13.11 -24.08 -28.83
C ALA A 137 -13.72 -22.72 -28.46
N LEU A 138 -13.58 -21.69 -29.31
CA LEU A 138 -14.22 -20.39 -29.11
C LEU A 138 -15.76 -20.51 -29.05
N ALA A 139 -16.37 -21.20 -30.02
CA ALA A 139 -17.83 -21.37 -30.08
C ALA A 139 -18.38 -22.05 -28.81
N VAL A 140 -17.75 -23.15 -28.40
CA VAL A 140 -18.10 -23.86 -27.16
C VAL A 140 -17.92 -22.98 -25.93
N THR A 141 -16.83 -22.19 -25.88
CA THR A 141 -16.52 -21.30 -24.74
C THR A 141 -17.56 -20.21 -24.58
N PHE A 142 -17.94 -19.52 -25.67
CA PHE A 142 -18.94 -18.47 -25.61
C PHE A 142 -20.31 -19.01 -25.16
N LEU A 143 -20.72 -20.19 -25.65
CA LEU A 143 -21.96 -20.82 -25.22
C LEU A 143 -21.93 -21.29 -23.76
N LYS A 144 -20.79 -21.82 -23.30
CA LYS A 144 -20.59 -22.13 -21.88
C LYS A 144 -20.70 -20.88 -21.01
N ASN A 145 -20.13 -19.76 -21.43
CA ASN A 145 -20.19 -18.49 -20.68
C ASN A 145 -21.62 -18.00 -20.53
N TYR A 146 -22.38 -17.98 -21.62
CA TYR A 146 -23.80 -17.62 -21.54
C TYR A 146 -24.59 -18.59 -20.67
N ASN A 147 -24.39 -19.91 -20.83
CA ASN A 147 -25.07 -20.91 -20.00
C ASN A 147 -24.77 -20.74 -18.51
N LYS A 148 -23.53 -20.39 -18.14
CA LYS A 148 -23.18 -20.07 -16.74
C LYS A 148 -23.86 -18.80 -16.24
N LEU A 149 -23.91 -17.76 -17.07
CA LEU A 149 -24.54 -16.50 -16.71
C LEU A 149 -26.06 -16.63 -16.54
N VAL A 150 -26.77 -17.34 -17.42
CA VAL A 150 -28.24 -17.53 -17.34
C VAL A 150 -28.65 -18.38 -16.15
N ASN A 151 -27.84 -19.37 -15.77
CA ASN A 151 -28.15 -20.27 -14.66
C ASN A 151 -27.59 -19.76 -13.32
N HIS A 152 -27.33 -18.45 -13.19
CA HIS A 152 -26.85 -17.88 -11.93
C HIS A 152 -27.96 -17.92 -10.85
N PRO A 153 -27.62 -18.15 -9.57
CA PRO A 153 -28.59 -18.24 -8.47
C PRO A 153 -29.10 -16.89 -7.92
N GLY A 154 -28.75 -15.75 -8.53
CA GLY A 154 -29.00 -14.39 -8.00
C GLY A 154 -30.19 -13.65 -8.64
N GLU A 155 -30.32 -12.35 -8.37
CA GLU A 155 -31.38 -11.46 -8.94
C GLU A 155 -30.98 -10.76 -10.25
N PHE A 156 -29.85 -11.13 -10.84
CA PHE A 156 -29.34 -10.58 -12.10
C PHE A 156 -30.14 -11.03 -13.33
N GLU A 157 -31.10 -10.24 -13.81
CA GLU A 157 -31.86 -10.61 -15.01
C GLU A 157 -31.07 -10.35 -16.32
N ILE A 158 -30.97 -11.39 -17.16
CA ILE A 158 -30.44 -11.27 -18.52
C ILE A 158 -31.61 -11.05 -19.48
N GLU A 159 -31.83 -9.80 -19.86
CA GLU A 159 -32.96 -9.41 -20.71
C GLU A 159 -32.86 -9.94 -22.16
N LYS A 160 -31.64 -10.22 -22.65
CA LYS A 160 -31.41 -10.58 -24.06
C LYS A 160 -31.27 -12.09 -24.26
N ARG A 161 -32.02 -12.62 -25.23
CA ARG A 161 -31.89 -14.00 -25.70
C ARG A 161 -30.61 -14.17 -26.50
N TRP A 162 -29.73 -15.05 -26.04
CA TRP A 162 -28.50 -15.46 -26.71
C TRP A 162 -28.52 -16.99 -26.83
N ASP A 163 -27.99 -17.55 -27.93
CA ASP A 163 -28.13 -18.98 -28.23
C ASP A 163 -26.90 -19.57 -28.96
N GLU A 164 -27.03 -20.83 -29.42
CA GLU A 164 -26.00 -21.57 -30.15
C GLU A 164 -25.58 -20.87 -31.46
N THR A 165 -26.52 -20.22 -32.13
CA THR A 165 -26.29 -19.49 -33.38
C THR A 165 -25.50 -18.22 -33.11
N ASN A 166 -25.83 -17.48 -32.04
CA ASN A 166 -25.02 -16.34 -31.61
C ASN A 166 -23.58 -16.75 -31.29
N ALA A 167 -23.40 -17.86 -30.56
CA ALA A 167 -22.08 -18.38 -30.20
C ALA A 167 -21.22 -18.74 -31.42
N GLY A 168 -21.78 -19.51 -32.37
CA GLY A 168 -21.10 -19.92 -33.59
C GLY A 168 -20.78 -18.75 -34.53
N ALA A 169 -21.72 -17.81 -34.67
CA ALA A 169 -21.50 -16.60 -35.47
C ALA A 169 -20.45 -15.67 -34.84
N MET A 170 -20.41 -15.57 -33.51
CA MET A 170 -19.40 -14.79 -32.79
C MET A 170 -18.01 -15.41 -32.93
N ALA A 171 -17.89 -16.71 -32.68
CA ALA A 171 -16.63 -17.45 -32.84
C ALA A 171 -16.10 -17.41 -34.28
N SER A 172 -16.97 -17.30 -35.28
CA SER A 172 -16.57 -17.11 -36.67
C SER A 172 -16.07 -15.69 -36.96
N ARG A 173 -16.61 -14.67 -36.27
CA ARG A 173 -16.24 -13.26 -36.43
C ARG A 173 -15.04 -12.84 -35.60
N SER A 174 -14.61 -13.63 -34.62
CA SER A 174 -13.47 -13.28 -33.76
C SER A 174 -12.19 -13.04 -34.58
N SER A 175 -11.48 -11.97 -34.29
CA SER A 175 -10.18 -11.68 -34.90
C SER A 175 -9.06 -12.23 -34.03
N LEU A 176 -8.06 -12.85 -34.65
CA LEU A 176 -6.80 -13.16 -33.97
C LEU A 176 -6.08 -11.83 -33.69
N LEU A 177 -5.60 -11.63 -32.47
CA LEU A 177 -4.77 -10.47 -32.12
C LEU A 177 -3.34 -10.72 -32.64
N VAL A 178 -3.00 -10.10 -33.78
CA VAL A 178 -1.70 -10.26 -34.44
C VAL A 178 -0.72 -9.14 -34.07
N ASP A 179 -1.25 -7.97 -33.69
CA ASP A 179 -0.46 -6.74 -33.50
C ASP A 179 0.33 -6.71 -32.18
N LYS A 180 0.08 -7.67 -31.27
CA LYS A 180 0.75 -7.77 -29.97
C LYS A 180 1.33 -9.16 -29.79
N ARG A 181 2.55 -9.25 -29.23
CA ARG A 181 3.13 -10.56 -28.93
C ARG A 181 2.31 -11.26 -27.84
N PRO A 182 1.95 -12.55 -28.00
CA PRO A 182 1.16 -13.29 -27.02
C PRO A 182 1.70 -13.23 -25.58
N ASN A 183 3.02 -13.29 -25.43
CA ASN A 183 3.68 -13.18 -24.12
C ASN A 183 3.47 -11.79 -23.49
N GLU A 184 3.77 -10.72 -24.23
CA GLU A 184 3.62 -9.33 -23.73
C GLU A 184 2.17 -9.02 -23.37
N PHE A 185 1.22 -9.49 -24.19
CA PHE A 185 -0.21 -9.33 -23.96
C PHE A 185 -0.68 -10.07 -22.68
N GLY A 186 -0.28 -11.34 -22.53
CA GLY A 186 -0.60 -12.14 -21.34
C GLY A 186 -0.01 -11.55 -20.07
N LEU A 187 1.27 -11.14 -20.10
CA LEU A 187 1.93 -10.48 -18.98
C LEU A 187 1.22 -9.17 -18.60
N LYS A 188 0.66 -8.43 -19.57
CA LYS A 188 -0.12 -7.23 -19.25
C LYS A 188 -1.46 -7.55 -18.60
N LEU A 189 -2.16 -8.60 -19.03
CA LEU A 189 -3.38 -9.07 -18.36
C LEU A 189 -3.11 -9.46 -16.90
N LEU A 190 -1.93 -10.06 -16.63
CA LEU A 190 -1.48 -10.28 -15.26
C LEU A 190 -1.25 -8.96 -14.53
N GLN A 191 -0.50 -8.00 -15.09
CA GLN A 191 -0.27 -6.72 -14.40
C GLN A 191 -1.57 -5.99 -14.09
N MET A 192 -2.64 -6.19 -14.86
CA MET A 192 -3.96 -5.62 -14.59
C MET A 192 -4.75 -6.29 -13.45
N GLY A 193 -4.26 -7.39 -12.88
CA GLY A 193 -4.90 -8.10 -11.77
C GLY A 193 -6.22 -8.78 -12.16
N VAL A 194 -6.48 -9.01 -13.44
CA VAL A 194 -7.79 -9.52 -13.88
C VAL A 194 -7.92 -11.04 -13.65
N ILE A 195 -6.79 -11.76 -13.62
CA ILE A 195 -6.75 -13.23 -13.58
C ILE A 195 -6.21 -13.75 -12.23
N GLN A 196 -5.60 -12.88 -11.43
CA GLN A 196 -4.99 -13.24 -10.15
C GLN A 196 -5.93 -13.14 -8.97
N ASN A 197 -5.65 -13.96 -7.96
CA ASN A 197 -6.26 -13.78 -6.66
C ASN A 197 -5.70 -12.52 -5.99
N HIS A 198 -6.62 -11.73 -5.46
CA HIS A 198 -6.31 -10.58 -4.65
C HIS A 198 -6.34 -10.97 -3.17
N THR A 199 -5.57 -10.26 -2.35
CA THR A 199 -5.53 -10.47 -0.91
C THR A 199 -5.84 -9.17 -0.17
N LEU A 200 -6.45 -9.33 1.00
CA LEU A 200 -6.76 -8.25 1.92
C LEU A 200 -6.41 -8.68 3.35
N LYS A 201 -5.46 -7.97 3.97
CA LYS A 201 -4.97 -8.25 5.34
C LYS A 201 -5.42 -7.25 6.40
N SER A 202 -6.26 -6.28 6.05
CA SER A 202 -6.79 -5.34 7.04
C SER A 202 -8.24 -4.95 6.72
N LEU A 203 -9.04 -4.77 7.77
CA LEU A 203 -10.44 -4.37 7.72
C LEU A 203 -10.81 -3.39 8.84
N VAL A 204 -11.89 -2.65 8.64
CA VAL A 204 -12.52 -1.79 9.66
C VAL A 204 -13.93 -2.29 9.95
N LEU A 205 -14.27 -2.45 11.23
CA LEU A 205 -15.58 -2.86 11.71
C LEU A 205 -16.14 -1.78 12.64
N ASP A 206 -17.39 -1.38 12.42
CA ASP A 206 -18.09 -0.52 13.37
C ASP A 206 -18.89 -1.38 14.34
N THR A 207 -18.59 -1.28 15.63
CA THR A 207 -19.32 -1.96 16.69
C THR A 207 -20.25 -0.97 17.36
N VAL A 208 -21.53 -1.30 17.47
CA VAL A 208 -22.55 -0.42 18.03
C VAL A 208 -23.25 -1.11 19.19
N TYR A 209 -23.38 -0.38 20.30
CA TYR A 209 -24.10 -0.81 21.48
C TYR A 209 -25.08 0.26 21.93
N ASN A 210 -26.14 -0.15 22.62
CA ASN A 210 -27.11 0.78 23.21
C ASN A 210 -27.16 0.63 24.73
N ASN A 211 -26.75 1.70 25.44
CA ASN A 211 -26.80 1.79 26.90
C ASN A 211 -27.86 2.80 27.40
N THR A 212 -28.75 3.32 26.54
CA THR A 212 -29.70 4.40 26.91
C THR A 212 -30.63 4.05 28.08
N ASN A 213 -30.93 2.76 28.27
CA ASN A 213 -31.84 2.32 29.33
C ASN A 213 -31.16 2.16 30.71
N ASN A 214 -29.84 2.41 30.82
CA ASN A 214 -29.04 2.29 32.04
C ASN A 214 -29.23 0.97 32.82
N ASP A 215 -29.62 -0.12 32.15
CA ASP A 215 -29.67 -1.44 32.76
C ASP A 215 -28.24 -1.94 32.99
N SER A 216 -27.86 -2.08 34.25
CA SER A 216 -26.51 -2.49 34.65
C SER A 216 -26.10 -3.83 34.03
N LYS A 217 -27.05 -4.75 33.82
CA LYS A 217 -26.75 -6.06 33.22
C LYS A 217 -26.43 -5.95 31.73
N VAL A 218 -27.16 -5.09 31.00
CA VAL A 218 -26.91 -4.86 29.57
C VAL A 218 -25.59 -4.12 29.38
N ILE A 219 -25.28 -3.14 30.23
CA ILE A 219 -24.00 -2.42 30.20
C ILE A 219 -22.83 -3.36 30.45
N GLU A 220 -22.90 -4.20 31.50
CA GLU A 220 -21.86 -5.18 31.83
C GLU A 220 -21.66 -6.18 30.68
N SER A 221 -22.77 -6.66 30.12
CA SER A 221 -22.77 -7.57 28.98
C SER A 221 -22.14 -6.95 27.73
N ASN A 222 -22.49 -5.70 27.41
CA ASN A 222 -21.89 -4.97 26.29
C ASN A 222 -20.38 -4.77 26.49
N ASN A 223 -19.95 -4.35 27.68
CA ASN A 223 -18.53 -4.18 27.98
C ASN A 223 -17.76 -5.50 27.82
N ARG A 224 -18.34 -6.62 28.29
CA ARG A 224 -17.74 -7.94 28.16
C ARG A 224 -17.61 -8.37 26.69
N LEU A 225 -18.64 -8.18 25.86
CA LEU A 225 -18.58 -8.46 24.42
C LEU A 225 -17.56 -7.58 23.70
N VAL A 226 -17.49 -6.28 24.03
CA VAL A 226 -16.51 -5.36 23.44
C VAL A 226 -15.08 -5.82 23.75
N CYS A 227 -14.80 -6.29 24.97
CA CYS A 227 -13.49 -6.83 25.32
C CYS A 227 -13.11 -8.10 24.54
N LEU A 228 -14.08 -8.85 23.97
CA LEU A 228 -13.79 -10.01 23.12
C LEU A 228 -13.29 -9.62 21.72
N LEU A 229 -13.39 -8.34 21.32
CA LEU A 229 -12.96 -7.87 20.01
C LEU A 229 -11.43 -7.83 19.86
N GLY A 230 -10.69 -7.73 20.97
CA GLY A 230 -9.23 -7.75 21.00
C GLY A 230 -8.63 -6.72 21.96
N ASP A 231 -7.38 -6.34 21.73
CA ASP A 231 -6.69 -5.36 22.56
C ASP A 231 -7.19 -3.95 22.28
N GLN A 232 -7.53 -3.23 23.34
CA GLN A 232 -7.85 -1.82 23.25
C GLN A 232 -6.59 -1.04 22.89
N LEU A 233 -6.65 -0.26 21.81
CA LEU A 233 -5.57 0.60 21.38
C LEU A 233 -5.77 2.03 21.87
N ASP A 234 -4.79 2.56 22.59
CA ASP A 234 -4.73 3.98 22.95
C ASP A 234 -4.22 4.85 21.77
N GLN A 235 -3.45 4.26 20.86
CA GLN A 235 -2.88 4.90 19.68
C GLN A 235 -3.08 3.98 18.47
N LEU A 236 -3.54 4.56 17.36
CA LEU A 236 -3.75 3.85 16.09
C LEU A 236 -2.43 3.50 15.41
N PHE A 237 -1.40 4.30 15.67
CA PHE A 237 -0.07 4.17 15.11
C PHE A 237 0.88 3.69 16.21
N ASP A 238 1.62 2.60 15.97
CA ASP A 238 2.63 2.12 16.91
C ASP A 238 3.98 2.81 16.62
N PRO A 239 4.49 3.65 17.53
CA PRO A 239 5.75 4.36 17.33
C PRO A 239 6.99 3.47 17.20
N LEU A 240 6.91 2.18 17.55
CA LEU A 240 8.03 1.24 17.43
C LEU A 240 8.00 0.45 16.12
N LEU A 241 6.82 0.01 15.67
CA LEU A 241 6.67 -0.85 14.48
C LEU A 241 6.66 -0.06 13.16
N GLU A 242 6.06 1.13 13.16
CA GLU A 242 5.96 1.98 11.96
C GLU A 242 7.25 2.77 11.68
N TYR A 243 8.15 2.76 12.65
CA TYR A 243 9.50 3.30 12.58
C TYR A 243 10.49 2.14 12.43
N SER A 244 10.12 1.17 11.59
CA SER A 244 11.05 0.14 11.16
C SER A 244 12.17 0.82 10.36
N PRO A 245 13.45 0.65 10.75
CA PRO A 245 14.56 1.33 10.11
C PRO A 245 14.68 0.95 8.64
N GLU A 246 15.00 1.92 7.78
CA GLU A 246 15.45 1.62 6.42
C GLU A 246 16.76 0.84 6.50
N THR A 247 16.82 -0.32 5.85
CA THR A 247 18.06 -1.09 5.72
C THR A 247 18.97 -0.41 4.70
N LEU A 248 20.19 -0.09 5.10
CA LEU A 248 21.18 0.51 4.20
C LEU A 248 21.57 -0.47 3.09
N GLU A 249 21.29 -0.06 1.86
CA GLU A 249 21.43 -0.89 0.66
C GLU A 249 22.89 -0.97 0.19
N THR A 250 23.64 0.13 0.40
CA THR A 250 25.03 0.23 -0.04
C THR A 250 25.96 0.38 1.17
N SER A 251 26.57 -0.73 1.59
CA SER A 251 27.67 -0.66 2.55
C SER A 251 28.90 -0.13 1.84
N TYR A 252 29.54 0.91 2.41
CA TYR A 252 30.85 1.34 1.93
C TYR A 252 31.81 0.15 1.88
N ASN A 253 32.38 -0.08 0.70
CA ASN A 253 33.40 -1.09 0.47
C ASN A 253 34.74 -0.40 0.29
N VAL A 254 35.71 -0.92 1.02
CA VAL A 254 37.08 -0.40 0.98
C VAL A 254 37.65 -0.61 -0.43
N PRO A 255 38.39 0.36 -1.00
CA PRO A 255 38.99 0.22 -2.32
C PRO A 255 39.90 -1.02 -2.40
N ASN A 256 39.88 -1.70 -3.57
CA ASN A 256 40.75 -2.85 -3.78
C ASN A 256 42.22 -2.39 -3.85
N THR A 257 43.03 -2.82 -2.87
CA THR A 257 44.42 -2.37 -2.69
C THR A 257 45.34 -2.64 -3.88
N SER A 258 44.96 -3.54 -4.80
CA SER A 258 45.74 -3.82 -6.00
C SER A 258 45.65 -2.73 -7.08
N ASN A 259 44.53 -2.00 -7.15
CA ASN A 259 44.24 -1.01 -8.20
C ASN A 259 43.93 0.38 -7.61
N TYR A 260 44.25 0.61 -6.34
CA TYR A 260 43.94 1.88 -5.68
C TYR A 260 45.00 2.93 -6.01
N GLU A 261 44.61 3.93 -6.79
CA GLU A 261 45.41 5.15 -6.95
C GLU A 261 45.18 6.06 -5.74
N LYS A 262 46.28 6.45 -5.08
CA LYS A 262 46.20 7.35 -3.94
C LYS A 262 45.75 8.75 -4.41
N PRO A 263 44.87 9.43 -3.66
CA PRO A 263 44.47 10.80 -3.97
C PRO A 263 45.69 11.72 -4.09
N LYS A 264 45.68 12.61 -5.09
CA LYS A 264 46.84 13.47 -5.37
C LYS A 264 47.29 14.32 -4.19
N PHE A 265 46.35 14.84 -3.41
CA PHE A 265 46.63 15.78 -2.32
C PHE A 265 46.59 15.14 -0.93
N ILE A 266 46.83 13.83 -0.83
CA ILE A 266 46.77 13.13 0.46
C ILE A 266 47.75 13.69 1.51
N ASP A 267 48.90 14.21 1.06
CA ASP A 267 49.93 14.78 1.94
C ASP A 267 49.73 16.29 2.22
N ASN A 268 48.66 16.90 1.68
CA ASN A 268 48.37 18.31 1.94
C ASN A 268 47.85 18.49 3.38
N LEU A 269 48.64 19.18 4.21
CA LEU A 269 48.35 19.40 5.64
C LEU A 269 46.98 20.05 5.88
N LYS A 270 46.57 20.98 5.02
CA LYS A 270 45.30 21.72 5.19
C LYS A 270 44.11 20.82 4.88
N ILE A 271 44.17 20.05 3.80
CA ILE A 271 43.14 19.05 3.44
C ILE A 271 43.05 17.96 4.52
N ALA A 272 44.19 17.47 5.02
CA ALA A 272 44.22 16.50 6.11
C ALA A 272 43.59 17.06 7.40
N THR A 273 43.90 18.30 7.77
CA THR A 273 43.33 18.95 8.97
C THR A 273 41.82 19.13 8.87
N ILE A 274 41.30 19.55 7.71
CA ILE A 274 39.85 19.70 7.48
C ILE A 274 39.16 18.33 7.53
N THR A 275 39.79 17.30 6.96
CA THR A 275 39.27 15.92 6.98
C THR A 275 39.21 15.38 8.41
N ASP A 276 40.26 15.58 9.22
CA ASP A 276 40.28 15.13 10.62
C ASP A 276 39.26 15.90 11.49
N GLU A 277 39.05 17.19 11.23
CA GLU A 277 37.99 17.98 11.88
C GLU A 277 36.61 17.39 11.60
N LEU A 278 36.29 17.10 10.32
CA LEU A 278 35.03 16.50 9.91
C LEU A 278 34.77 15.16 10.63
N LEU A 279 35.78 14.30 10.66
CA LEU A 279 35.70 13.00 11.34
C LEU A 279 35.53 13.15 12.85
N THR A 280 36.22 14.10 13.46
CA THR A 280 36.14 14.37 14.91
C THR A 280 34.76 14.86 15.31
N VAL A 281 34.19 15.81 14.55
CA VAL A 281 32.83 16.33 14.77
C VAL A 281 31.81 15.19 14.69
N GLN A 282 31.85 14.37 13.64
CA GLN A 282 30.93 13.26 13.46
C GLN A 282 31.08 12.17 14.55
N THR A 283 32.32 11.90 14.97
CA THR A 283 32.61 10.94 16.05
C THR A 283 32.03 11.40 17.37
N ASN A 284 32.30 12.66 17.76
CA ASN A 284 31.80 13.22 19.02
C ASN A 284 30.28 13.21 19.09
N PHE A 285 29.62 13.56 17.99
CA PHE A 285 28.16 13.53 17.91
C PHE A 285 27.60 12.12 18.04
N THR A 286 28.13 11.17 17.26
CA THR A 286 27.70 9.76 17.28
C THR A 286 27.87 9.15 18.67
N MET A 287 29.01 9.40 19.33
CA MET A 287 29.26 8.90 20.69
C MET A 287 28.34 9.54 21.73
N GLY A 288 27.95 10.81 21.55
CA GLY A 288 26.95 11.46 22.39
C GLY A 288 25.57 10.81 22.29
N LEU A 289 25.12 10.49 21.08
CA LEU A 289 23.86 9.78 20.81
C LEU A 289 23.87 8.36 21.42
N VAL A 290 24.93 7.58 21.14
CA VAL A 290 25.09 6.22 21.68
C VAL A 290 25.14 6.24 23.21
N GLY A 291 25.91 7.18 23.78
CA GLY A 291 26.01 7.38 25.21
C GLY A 291 24.66 7.67 25.87
N LEU A 292 23.84 8.53 25.26
CA LEU A 292 22.50 8.84 25.77
C LEU A 292 21.55 7.63 25.68
N LEU A 293 21.57 6.88 24.57
CA LEU A 293 20.74 5.68 24.42
C LEU A 293 21.11 4.61 25.44
N GLN A 294 22.39 4.22 25.52
CA GLN A 294 22.85 3.10 26.35
C GLN A 294 22.83 3.41 27.85
N ASN A 295 23.11 4.66 28.23
CA ASN A 295 23.28 5.03 29.64
C ASN A 295 22.07 5.75 30.25
N PHE A 296 21.00 6.00 29.46
CA PHE A 296 19.78 6.62 29.96
C PHE A 296 18.48 6.07 29.35
N ILE A 297 18.28 6.17 28.03
CA ILE A 297 16.99 5.84 27.40
C ILE A 297 16.67 4.34 27.49
N ILE A 298 17.63 3.47 27.16
CA ILE A 298 17.44 2.01 27.24
C ILE A 298 17.24 1.55 28.69
N PRO A 299 18.09 1.95 29.67
CA PRO A 299 17.84 1.66 31.09
C PRO A 299 16.47 2.10 31.57
N LEU A 300 15.99 3.28 31.15
CA LEU A 300 14.65 3.77 31.48
C LEU A 300 13.54 2.89 30.91
N ARG A 301 13.65 2.47 29.64
CA ARG A 301 12.70 1.56 28.99
C ARG A 301 12.67 0.20 29.70
N VAL A 302 13.84 -0.36 30.04
CA VAL A 302 13.95 -1.64 30.78
C VAL A 302 13.31 -1.54 32.15
N HIS A 303 13.60 -0.48 32.91
CA HIS A 303 13.02 -0.28 34.24
C HIS A 303 11.48 -0.26 34.22
N VAL A 304 10.89 0.30 33.17
CA VAL A 304 9.42 0.33 33.03
C VAL A 304 8.85 -0.98 32.50
N LEU A 305 9.57 -1.71 31.65
CA LEU A 305 9.16 -3.06 31.25
C LEU A 305 9.21 -4.07 32.40
N GLU A 306 10.13 -3.89 33.36
CA GLU A 306 10.20 -4.68 34.59
C GLU A 306 9.07 -4.34 35.58
N SER A 307 8.45 -3.15 35.43
CA SER A 307 7.25 -2.79 36.17
C SER A 307 6.03 -3.50 35.57
N LYS A 308 5.08 -3.96 36.38
CA LYS A 308 3.86 -4.68 35.92
C LYS A 308 2.91 -3.85 35.04
N ASP A 309 3.29 -2.64 34.69
CA ASP A 309 2.44 -1.63 34.07
C ASP A 309 2.81 -1.46 32.59
N ALA A 310 2.26 -2.32 31.73
CA ALA A 310 2.54 -2.35 30.28
C ALA A 310 2.25 -0.99 29.60
N GLN A 311 1.36 -0.15 30.15
CA GLN A 311 1.09 1.20 29.66
C GLN A 311 2.25 2.20 29.88
N GLY A 312 3.22 1.86 30.72
CA GLY A 312 4.36 2.73 31.03
C GLY A 312 5.30 2.94 29.82
N ILE A 313 5.49 1.90 28.99
CA ILE A 313 6.43 1.97 27.86
C ILE A 313 5.91 2.93 26.76
N VAL A 314 4.60 2.93 26.50
CA VAL A 314 3.94 3.84 25.56
C VAL A 314 4.13 5.29 25.98
N LYS A 315 4.03 5.57 27.29
CA LYS A 315 4.25 6.91 27.85
C LYS A 315 5.71 7.36 27.69
N ILE A 316 6.67 6.45 27.90
CA ILE A 316 8.10 6.75 27.69
C ILE A 316 8.39 7.00 26.22
N ASN A 317 7.91 6.14 25.32
CA ASN A 317 8.13 6.30 23.88
C ASN A 317 7.44 7.57 23.34
N HIS A 318 6.39 8.06 24.00
CA HIS A 318 5.85 9.37 23.69
C HIS A 318 6.79 10.53 24.06
N ILE A 319 7.67 10.37 25.05
CA ILE A 319 8.65 11.39 25.46
C ILE A 319 9.97 11.23 24.72
N PHE A 320 10.45 10.00 24.57
CA PHE A 320 11.67 9.61 23.85
C PHE A 320 11.28 8.67 22.69
N PRO A 321 10.84 9.24 21.55
CA PRO A 321 10.33 8.45 20.44
C PRO A 321 11.42 7.58 19.82
N PRO A 322 11.07 6.38 19.31
CA PRO A 322 12.02 5.48 18.64
C PRO A 322 12.80 6.11 17.48
N THR A 323 12.35 7.25 16.94
CA THR A 323 13.11 8.07 15.98
C THR A 323 14.53 8.42 16.42
N ILE A 324 14.79 8.59 17.74
CA ILE A 324 16.16 8.86 18.21
C ILE A 324 17.06 7.62 18.11
N ASP A 325 16.48 6.42 18.23
CA ASP A 325 17.16 5.15 18.00
C ASP A 325 17.56 5.03 16.52
N GLU A 326 16.67 5.42 15.60
CA GLU A 326 16.97 5.46 14.16
C GLU A 326 18.07 6.45 13.80
N VAL A 327 17.96 7.70 14.29
CA VAL A 327 18.97 8.75 14.09
C VAL A 327 20.32 8.28 14.63
N THR A 328 20.34 7.59 15.78
CA THR A 328 21.60 7.07 16.32
C THR A 328 22.16 5.95 15.45
N ARG A 329 21.32 5.00 15.01
CA ARG A 329 21.75 3.89 14.17
C ARG A 329 22.36 4.36 12.85
N ILE A 330 21.73 5.31 12.15
CA ILE A 330 22.25 5.80 10.87
C ILE A 330 23.58 6.55 11.06
N ASN A 331 23.72 7.29 12.16
CA ASN A 331 24.99 7.95 12.52
C ASN A 331 26.09 6.93 12.88
N CYS A 332 25.76 5.81 13.53
CA CYS A 332 26.71 4.71 13.75
C CYS A 332 27.21 4.14 12.42
N VAL A 333 26.34 3.89 11.44
CA VAL A 333 26.78 3.33 10.16
C VAL A 333 27.63 4.32 9.36
N LEU A 334 27.29 5.61 9.41
CA LEU A 334 28.14 6.66 8.85
C LEU A 334 29.52 6.65 9.53
N HIS A 335 29.57 6.62 10.87
CA HIS A 335 30.81 6.61 11.64
C HIS A 335 31.68 5.39 11.34
N ASP A 336 31.09 4.19 11.28
CA ASP A 336 31.81 2.95 10.94
C ASP A 336 32.39 2.99 9.52
N SER A 337 31.63 3.53 8.57
CA SER A 337 32.07 3.68 7.18
C SER A 337 33.17 4.74 7.03
N LEU A 338 33.05 5.87 7.72
CA LEU A 338 34.08 6.90 7.77
C LEU A 338 35.39 6.39 8.40
N THR A 339 35.29 5.58 9.46
CA THR A 339 36.46 4.96 10.10
C THR A 339 37.20 4.03 9.14
N ARG A 340 36.46 3.29 8.30
CA ARG A 340 37.03 2.44 7.23
C ARG A 340 37.56 3.25 6.05
N ALA A 341 36.99 4.41 5.74
CA ALA A 341 37.44 5.28 4.65
C ALA A 341 38.65 6.15 5.02
N LYS A 342 38.82 6.51 6.30
CA LYS A 342 39.90 7.37 6.79
C LYS A 342 41.30 7.03 6.23
N PRO A 343 41.74 5.76 6.15
CA PRO A 343 43.06 5.42 5.62
C PRO A 343 43.28 5.74 4.13
N PHE A 344 42.20 5.96 3.38
CA PHE A 344 42.22 6.14 1.93
C PHE A 344 42.19 7.62 1.51
N GLY A 345 41.93 8.55 2.44
CA GLY A 345 42.00 10.00 2.20
C GLY A 345 40.64 10.64 1.89
N TYR A 346 40.68 11.91 1.50
CA TYR A 346 39.49 12.78 1.40
C TYR A 346 38.46 12.34 0.34
N VAL A 347 38.90 11.70 -0.76
CA VAL A 347 38.02 11.25 -1.85
C VAL A 347 37.03 10.20 -1.33
N GLU A 348 37.53 9.16 -0.65
CA GLU A 348 36.68 8.12 -0.08
C GLU A 348 35.84 8.66 1.10
N VAL A 349 36.34 9.64 1.85
CA VAL A 349 35.53 10.31 2.90
C VAL A 349 34.32 11.04 2.28
N ILE A 350 34.52 11.84 1.23
CA ILE A 350 33.42 12.55 0.55
C ILE A 350 32.45 11.55 -0.11
N LYS A 351 32.97 10.48 -0.69
CA LYS A 351 32.17 9.38 -1.24
C LYS A 351 31.28 8.72 -0.20
N VAL A 352 31.81 8.43 0.99
CA VAL A 352 31.01 7.90 2.11
C VAL A 352 29.87 8.85 2.48
N PHE A 353 30.13 10.17 2.57
CA PHE A 353 29.07 11.14 2.83
C PHE A 353 28.01 11.15 1.72
N GLY A 354 28.40 11.20 0.45
CA GLY A 354 27.46 11.16 -0.67
C GLY A 354 26.64 9.87 -0.75
N MET A 355 27.23 8.73 -0.37
CA MET A 355 26.54 7.44 -0.36
C MET A 355 25.57 7.28 0.83
N ILE A 356 25.93 7.78 2.02
CA ILE A 356 25.19 7.47 3.25
C ILE A 356 24.19 8.58 3.63
N LEU A 357 24.47 9.86 3.33
CA LEU A 357 23.57 10.96 3.68
C LEU A 357 22.15 10.83 3.11
N PRO A 358 21.90 10.29 1.90
CA PRO A 358 20.53 10.07 1.43
C PRO A 358 19.65 9.30 2.43
N TYR A 359 20.23 8.31 3.14
CA TYR A 359 19.53 7.52 4.15
C TYR A 359 19.30 8.25 5.48
N PHE A 360 19.88 9.45 5.66
CA PHE A 360 19.54 10.32 6.79
C PHE A 360 18.16 10.97 6.59
N TYR A 361 17.66 11.05 5.36
CA TYR A 361 16.47 11.82 5.02
C TYR A 361 15.23 11.38 5.82
N LYS A 362 14.80 10.12 5.67
CA LYS A 362 13.60 9.60 6.37
C LYS A 362 13.71 9.63 7.91
N PRO A 363 14.79 9.13 8.55
CA PRO A 363 14.92 9.17 10.01
C PRO A 363 14.86 10.59 10.57
N PHE A 364 15.53 11.55 9.92
CA PHE A 364 15.59 12.93 10.41
C PHE A 364 14.27 13.68 10.20
N ILE A 365 13.52 13.43 9.12
CA ILE A 365 12.17 14.00 8.91
C ILE A 365 11.24 13.55 10.03
N ARG A 366 11.22 12.25 10.31
CA ARG A 366 10.41 11.64 11.37
C ARG A 366 10.82 12.14 12.75
N HIS A 367 12.12 12.34 12.96
CA HIS A 367 12.63 12.91 14.19
C HIS A 367 12.20 14.37 14.37
N GLU A 368 12.34 15.20 13.33
CA GLU A 368 11.93 16.61 13.34
C GLU A 368 10.42 16.77 13.65
N ALA A 369 9.56 15.96 13.04
CA ALA A 369 8.13 15.95 13.31
C ALA A 369 7.84 15.74 14.81
N ASN A 370 8.59 14.84 15.44
CA ASN A 370 8.48 14.53 16.86
C ASN A 370 9.05 15.63 17.78
N LEU A 371 10.01 16.43 17.29
CA LEU A 371 10.61 17.51 18.07
C LEU A 371 9.67 18.71 18.27
N LYS A 372 8.67 18.95 17.38
CA LYS A 372 7.72 20.08 17.46
C LYS A 372 7.12 20.29 18.86
N SER A 373 6.84 19.21 19.61
CA SER A 373 6.28 19.27 20.97
C SER A 373 7.18 18.66 22.06
N PHE A 374 8.39 18.22 21.69
CA PHE A 374 9.30 17.50 22.59
C PHE A 374 9.63 18.30 23.86
N LYS A 375 10.03 19.57 23.72
CA LYS A 375 10.46 20.40 24.86
C LYS A 375 9.40 20.54 25.95
N SER A 376 8.13 20.71 25.56
CA SER A 376 6.99 20.78 26.49
C SER A 376 6.76 19.44 27.20
N ARG A 377 6.78 18.34 26.45
CA ARG A 377 6.62 16.97 26.99
C ARG A 377 7.75 16.60 27.94
N PHE A 378 9.00 16.84 27.54
CA PHE A 378 10.19 16.55 28.32
C PHE A 378 10.26 17.38 29.60
N ASN A 379 9.91 18.67 29.56
CA ASN A 379 9.85 19.51 30.76
C ASN A 379 8.84 18.99 31.80
N LYS A 380 7.65 18.57 31.35
CA LYS A 380 6.63 17.99 32.23
C LYS A 380 7.09 16.65 32.81
N PHE A 381 7.72 15.81 31.99
CA PHE A 381 8.26 14.53 32.43
C PHE A 381 9.37 14.71 33.48
N TYR A 382 10.33 15.60 33.21
CA TYR A 382 11.41 15.92 34.14
C TYR A 382 10.87 16.39 35.48
N GLY A 383 9.95 17.36 35.49
CA GLY A 383 9.37 17.88 36.74
C GLY A 383 8.59 16.85 37.56
N ARG A 384 7.97 15.86 36.91
CA ARG A 384 7.19 14.81 37.59
C ARG A 384 8.05 13.67 38.11
N TYR A 385 9.13 13.31 37.41
CA TYR A 385 9.93 12.10 37.69
C TYR A 385 11.39 12.40 38.03
N GLU A 386 11.74 13.63 38.40
CA GLU A 386 13.10 14.07 38.72
C GLU A 386 13.84 13.11 39.68
N LYS A 387 13.21 12.79 40.81
CA LYS A 387 13.83 11.93 41.85
C LYS A 387 13.86 10.45 41.50
N GLN A 388 12.88 9.96 40.74
CA GLN A 388 12.69 8.53 40.46
C GLN A 388 13.48 8.07 39.23
N VAL A 389 13.66 8.96 38.25
CA VAL A 389 14.30 8.63 36.97
C VAL A 389 15.65 9.33 36.80
N PHE A 390 15.71 10.63 37.05
CA PHE A 390 16.89 11.43 36.71
C PHE A 390 17.98 11.40 37.80
N ALA A 391 17.58 11.20 39.06
CA ALA A 391 18.49 11.03 40.19
C ALA A 391 18.88 9.57 40.46
N ASP A 392 18.22 8.60 39.81
CA ASP A 392 18.52 7.17 39.99
C ASP A 392 19.79 6.78 39.19
N PRO A 393 20.86 6.29 39.85
CA PRO A 393 22.09 5.90 39.18
C PRO A 393 21.98 4.63 38.31
N ASN A 394 20.95 3.79 38.51
CA ASN A 394 20.71 2.62 37.68
C ASN A 394 20.08 3.00 36.33
N ILE A 395 19.29 4.06 36.31
CA ILE A 395 18.63 4.58 35.11
C ILE A 395 19.52 5.63 34.43
N ASN A 396 20.01 6.63 35.16
CA ASN A 396 20.88 7.68 34.67
C ASN A 396 22.35 7.41 35.02
N LYS A 397 22.93 6.38 34.39
CA LYS A 397 24.27 5.86 34.72
C LYS A 397 25.38 6.92 34.58
N SER A 398 25.22 7.85 33.64
CA SER A 398 26.21 8.90 33.35
C SER A 398 25.86 10.27 33.93
N LYS A 399 24.83 10.37 34.78
CA LYS A 399 24.37 11.63 35.41
C LYS A 399 24.12 12.75 34.39
N PHE A 400 23.44 12.43 33.29
CA PHE A 400 23.10 13.42 32.27
C PHE A 400 22.21 14.52 32.87
N SER A 401 22.57 15.77 32.57
CA SER A 401 21.74 16.91 32.93
C SER A 401 20.59 17.06 31.95
N LYS A 402 19.52 17.73 32.40
CA LYS A 402 18.38 18.08 31.54
C LYS A 402 18.82 18.78 30.25
N ASN A 403 19.73 19.73 30.36
CA ASN A 403 20.22 20.51 29.22
C ASN A 403 21.05 19.64 28.26
N TYR A 404 21.81 18.68 28.79
CA TYR A 404 22.56 17.74 27.96
C TYR A 404 21.62 16.85 27.14
N ILE A 405 20.60 16.27 27.78
CA ILE A 405 19.60 15.42 27.10
C ILE A 405 18.86 16.22 26.02
N ASP A 406 18.40 17.44 26.32
CA ASP A 406 17.75 18.34 25.36
C ASP A 406 18.70 18.66 24.20
N SER A 407 19.97 19.00 24.49
CA SER A 407 20.97 19.34 23.47
C SER A 407 21.34 18.19 22.55
N VAL A 408 21.42 16.95 23.04
CA VAL A 408 21.74 15.79 22.20
C VAL A 408 20.55 15.43 21.30
N ILE A 409 19.32 15.45 21.85
CA ILE A 409 18.11 15.10 21.11
C ILE A 409 17.78 16.18 20.06
N THR A 410 17.63 17.44 20.50
CA THR A 410 17.29 18.55 19.58
C THR A 410 18.45 18.97 18.70
N GLY A 411 19.69 18.82 19.18
CA GLY A 411 20.89 19.21 18.44
C GLY A 411 21.20 18.29 17.26
N SER A 412 20.57 17.12 17.18
CA SER A 412 20.74 16.18 16.07
C SER A 412 20.49 16.81 14.70
N LEU A 413 19.46 17.64 14.57
CA LEU A 413 19.15 18.38 13.34
C LEU A 413 20.18 19.49 13.03
N LEU A 414 20.84 20.04 14.06
CA LEU A 414 21.80 21.14 13.93
C LEU A 414 23.20 20.67 13.54
N GLU A 415 23.46 19.36 13.54
CA GLU A 415 24.73 18.80 13.07
C GLU A 415 24.82 18.75 11.53
N LEU A 416 23.70 18.59 10.81
CA LEU A 416 23.71 18.54 9.35
C LEU A 416 24.29 19.83 8.71
N PRO A 417 23.87 21.05 9.12
CA PRO A 417 24.50 22.27 8.61
C PRO A 417 25.99 22.39 8.95
N LYS A 418 26.43 21.90 10.11
CA LYS A 418 27.85 21.91 10.49
C LYS A 418 28.66 20.99 9.58
N ILE A 419 28.16 19.78 9.30
CA ILE A 419 28.75 18.84 8.36
C ILE A 419 28.86 19.48 6.97
N LYS A 420 27.79 20.14 6.49
CA LYS A 420 27.81 20.88 5.21
C LYS A 420 28.92 21.91 5.14
N LEU A 421 29.05 22.79 6.15
CA LEU A 421 30.07 23.85 6.14
C LEU A 421 31.49 23.28 6.05
N ILE A 422 31.76 22.18 6.75
CA ILE A 422 33.08 21.53 6.72
C ILE A 422 33.30 20.83 5.37
N LEU A 423 32.28 20.16 4.82
CA LEU A 423 32.33 19.53 3.48
C LEU A 423 32.55 20.56 2.36
N MET A 424 31.84 21.69 2.40
CA MET A 424 32.03 22.81 1.46
C MET A 424 33.47 23.31 1.50
N ARG A 425 34.00 23.55 2.70
CA ARG A 425 35.39 24.01 2.89
C ARG A 425 36.40 22.97 2.38
N LEU A 426 36.14 21.69 2.59
CA LEU A 426 37.00 20.60 2.08
C LEU A 426 36.99 20.57 0.54
N TYR A 427 35.80 20.62 -0.07
CA TYR A 427 35.63 20.61 -1.51
C TYR A 427 36.30 21.83 -2.16
N GLU A 428 36.05 23.04 -1.66
CA GLU A 428 36.65 24.28 -2.17
C GLU A 428 38.18 24.25 -2.12
N GLU A 429 38.75 23.72 -1.03
CA GLU A 429 40.21 23.59 -0.91
C GLU A 429 40.78 22.62 -1.95
N VAL A 430 40.14 21.45 -2.10
CA VAL A 430 40.54 20.44 -3.10
C VAL A 430 40.40 20.98 -4.52
N SER A 431 39.29 21.64 -4.84
CA SER A 431 39.04 22.27 -6.15
C SER A 431 40.07 23.36 -6.45
N SER A 432 40.42 24.19 -5.46
CA SER A 432 41.46 25.22 -5.59
C SER A 432 42.83 24.61 -5.94
N GLU A 433 43.22 23.50 -5.29
CA GLU A 433 44.46 22.80 -5.62
C GLU A 433 44.43 22.18 -7.04
N PHE A 434 43.30 21.59 -7.45
CA PHE A 434 43.12 21.13 -8.83
C PHE A 434 43.17 22.27 -9.85
N SER A 435 42.59 23.43 -9.56
CA SER A 435 42.67 24.62 -10.43
C SER A 435 44.10 25.14 -10.56
N LYS A 436 44.90 25.10 -9.49
CA LYS A 436 46.33 25.44 -9.57
C LYS A 436 47.06 24.48 -10.51
N LEU A 437 46.82 23.17 -10.39
CA LEU A 437 47.46 22.15 -11.24
C LEU A 437 47.06 22.21 -12.70
N LYS A 438 45.79 22.49 -13.02
CA LYS A 438 45.33 22.67 -14.41
C LYS A 438 46.03 23.84 -15.13
N ASN A 439 46.59 24.80 -14.39
CA ASN A 439 47.40 25.87 -14.99
C ASN A 439 48.81 25.42 -15.40
N PHE A 440 49.26 24.24 -14.94
CA PHE A 440 50.61 23.72 -15.15
C PHE A 440 50.64 22.36 -15.88
N GLU A 441 49.59 21.55 -15.81
CA GLU A 441 49.50 20.20 -16.40
C GLU A 441 48.23 20.05 -17.27
N GLN A 442 48.35 19.42 -18.45
CA GLN A 442 47.24 19.18 -19.40
C GLN A 442 46.51 17.84 -19.20
N GLU A 443 46.74 17.14 -18.10
CA GLU A 443 46.11 15.83 -17.84
C GLU A 443 44.67 15.99 -17.32
N GLU A 444 43.75 15.22 -17.91
CA GLU A 444 42.39 15.06 -17.38
C GLU A 444 42.39 13.98 -16.29
N PHE A 445 42.00 14.37 -15.09
CA PHE A 445 41.84 13.46 -13.96
C PHE A 445 40.36 13.09 -13.80
N GLU A 446 40.06 11.83 -13.49
CA GLU A 446 38.70 11.39 -13.12
C GLU A 446 38.30 11.82 -11.71
N GLU A 447 39.28 12.04 -10.81
CA GLU A 447 39.04 12.39 -9.40
C GLU A 447 38.07 13.58 -9.20
N PRO A 448 38.18 14.71 -9.94
CA PRO A 448 37.29 15.85 -9.78
C PRO A 448 35.83 15.57 -10.15
N SER A 449 35.55 14.71 -11.14
CA SER A 449 34.16 14.40 -11.54
C SER A 449 33.49 13.49 -10.51
N VAL A 450 34.23 12.53 -9.96
CA VAL A 450 33.78 11.66 -8.87
C VAL A 450 33.52 12.49 -7.60
N LEU A 451 34.43 13.42 -7.26
CA LEU A 451 34.29 14.31 -6.11
C LEU A 451 33.05 15.19 -6.23
N ASP A 452 32.84 15.80 -7.40
CA ASP A 452 31.71 16.68 -7.69
C ASP A 452 30.37 15.95 -7.57
N TYR A 453 30.29 14.72 -8.08
CA TYR A 453 29.10 13.89 -8.00
C TYR A 453 28.68 13.59 -6.55
N TYR A 454 29.59 13.06 -5.73
CA TYR A 454 29.28 12.70 -4.34
C TYR A 454 29.11 13.92 -3.43
N TYR A 455 29.87 14.98 -3.67
CA TYR A 455 29.71 16.25 -2.96
C TYR A 455 28.33 16.87 -3.21
N LYS A 456 27.89 16.96 -4.47
CA LYS A 456 26.56 17.48 -4.82
C LYS A 456 25.46 16.64 -4.17
N SER A 457 25.55 15.32 -4.28
CA SER A 457 24.59 14.43 -3.60
C SER A 457 24.51 14.73 -2.10
N ALA A 458 25.65 14.76 -1.38
CA ALA A 458 25.69 15.07 0.05
C ALA A 458 25.08 16.43 0.41
N VAL A 459 25.42 17.49 -0.35
CA VAL A 459 24.96 18.85 -0.08
C VAL A 459 23.47 19.02 -0.42
N ASP A 460 23.01 18.44 -1.51
CA ASP A 460 21.60 18.51 -1.94
C ASP A 460 20.67 17.85 -0.90
N ILE A 461 21.10 16.74 -0.27
CA ILE A 461 20.35 16.14 0.85
C ILE A 461 20.27 17.10 2.05
N ILE A 462 21.40 17.70 2.45
CA ILE A 462 21.42 18.62 3.60
C ILE A 462 20.58 19.88 3.31
N ASP A 463 20.62 20.37 2.07
CA ASP A 463 19.84 21.52 1.61
C ASP A 463 18.36 21.22 1.52
N ALA A 464 17.98 19.96 1.29
CA ALA A 464 16.59 19.53 1.40
C ALA A 464 16.04 19.59 2.84
N PHE A 465 16.89 19.73 3.87
CA PHE A 465 16.47 20.07 5.24
C PHE A 465 16.53 21.57 5.56
N GLY A 466 17.45 22.29 4.92
CA GLY A 466 17.66 23.71 5.10
C GLY A 466 16.85 24.55 4.12
N GLY A 467 15.70 25.07 4.54
CA GLY A 467 15.13 26.25 3.90
C GLY A 467 16.11 27.41 4.08
N ASP A 468 16.73 27.86 3.00
CA ASP A 468 17.84 28.81 3.03
C ASP A 468 17.38 30.25 3.33
N GLU A 469 16.91 30.54 4.55
CA GLU A 469 16.49 31.89 4.97
C GLU A 469 17.60 32.94 4.85
N SER A 470 18.88 32.53 4.80
CA SER A 470 20.03 33.41 4.97
C SER A 470 20.77 33.82 3.68
N LEU A 471 20.61 33.12 2.55
CA LEU A 471 21.31 33.46 1.30
C LEU A 471 20.49 34.36 0.33
N ALA A 472 19.26 34.72 0.70
CA ALA A 472 18.38 35.57 -0.13
C ALA A 472 18.63 37.08 -0.01
N ILE A 473 19.56 37.54 0.85
CA ILE A 473 19.73 38.99 1.07
C ILE A 473 20.69 39.65 0.06
N GLU A 474 21.57 38.91 -0.63
CA GLU A 474 22.66 39.58 -1.35
C GLU A 474 22.73 39.39 -2.87
N LYS A 475 21.88 38.58 -3.51
CA LYS A 475 21.88 38.49 -4.98
C LYS A 475 20.46 38.40 -5.57
N ASP A 476 20.10 39.45 -6.29
CA ASP A 476 18.93 39.63 -7.17
C ASP A 476 17.67 40.30 -6.58
N HIS A 477 17.74 41.64 -6.53
CA HIS A 477 16.63 42.55 -6.24
C HIS A 477 15.49 42.58 -7.29
N GLU A 478 15.41 41.66 -8.26
CA GLU A 478 14.38 41.69 -9.31
C GLU A 478 13.52 40.42 -9.47
N ARG A 479 13.60 39.44 -8.56
CA ARG A 479 12.72 38.24 -8.59
C ARG A 479 12.04 37.94 -7.25
N PHE A 480 11.52 38.96 -6.59
CA PHE A 480 10.67 38.78 -5.41
C PHE A 480 9.28 38.28 -5.82
N ASN A 481 9.06 36.95 -5.79
CA ASN A 481 7.80 36.30 -5.37
C ASN A 481 7.75 34.75 -5.42
N SER A 482 8.85 34.04 -5.67
CA SER A 482 8.80 32.58 -5.89
C SER A 482 9.73 31.71 -5.04
N GLN A 483 10.59 32.26 -4.18
CA GLN A 483 11.69 31.45 -3.64
C GLN A 483 11.51 30.85 -2.25
N HIS A 484 10.64 31.35 -1.38
CA HIS A 484 10.37 30.72 -0.07
C HIS A 484 8.87 30.64 0.17
N ARG A 485 8.26 29.53 -0.23
CA ARG A 485 6.85 29.26 0.01
C ARG A 485 6.74 28.25 1.14
N ILE A 486 6.56 28.76 2.35
CA ILE A 486 6.13 27.97 3.50
C ILE A 486 4.71 27.49 3.20
N PHE A 487 4.37 26.24 3.54
CA PHE A 487 2.99 25.78 3.48
C PHE A 487 2.10 26.77 4.21
N THR A 488 1.29 27.50 3.46
CA THR A 488 0.26 28.33 4.08
C THR A 488 -0.81 27.39 4.66
N PRO A 489 -1.50 27.79 5.73
CA PRO A 489 -2.72 27.14 6.22
C PRO A 489 -3.75 26.78 5.13
N THR A 490 -3.66 27.44 3.98
CA THR A 490 -4.49 27.26 2.79
C THR A 490 -3.97 26.22 1.79
N GLY A 491 -2.80 25.58 2.00
CA GLY A 491 -2.21 24.57 1.11
C GLY A 491 -1.75 25.06 -0.27
N LYS A 492 -1.46 26.37 -0.36
CA LYS A 492 -1.10 27.06 -1.61
C LYS A 492 0.10 26.42 -2.34
N LEU A 493 0.99 25.75 -1.62
CA LEU A 493 2.17 25.09 -2.19
C LEU A 493 1.81 23.91 -3.09
N LEU A 494 0.95 23.00 -2.63
CA LEU A 494 0.53 21.84 -3.41
C LEU A 494 -0.25 22.24 -4.67
N THR A 495 -1.11 23.26 -4.55
CA THR A 495 -1.84 23.85 -5.69
C THR A 495 -0.95 24.48 -6.75
N GLU A 496 0.31 24.79 -6.41
CA GLU A 496 1.29 25.36 -7.33
C GLU A 496 2.27 24.31 -7.90
N LEU A 497 2.47 23.18 -7.22
CA LEU A 497 3.31 22.07 -7.68
C LEU A 497 2.61 21.18 -8.70
N ALA A 498 1.30 21.02 -8.53
CA ALA A 498 0.48 20.23 -9.41
C ALA A 498 -0.58 21.11 -10.08
N THR A 499 -0.88 20.82 -11.34
CA THR A 499 -2.03 21.40 -12.04
C THR A 499 -3.28 20.54 -11.84
N ASN A 500 -4.44 21.01 -12.31
CA ASN A 500 -5.72 20.29 -12.27
C ASN A 500 -6.28 19.97 -10.87
N TRP A 501 -6.00 20.82 -9.88
CA TRP A 501 -6.57 20.64 -8.54
C TRP A 501 -8.10 20.74 -8.52
N PRO A 502 -8.81 19.75 -7.95
CA PRO A 502 -10.24 19.83 -7.77
C PRO A 502 -10.58 20.96 -6.78
N PRO A 503 -11.61 21.79 -7.04
CA PRO A 503 -11.97 22.92 -6.20
C PRO A 503 -12.15 22.57 -4.72
N GLU A 504 -12.63 21.36 -4.43
CA GLU A 504 -12.87 20.88 -3.07
C GLU A 504 -11.58 20.57 -2.27
N LEU A 505 -10.47 20.29 -2.97
CA LEU A 505 -9.17 20.01 -2.35
C LEU A 505 -8.22 21.22 -2.39
N GLN A 506 -8.58 22.30 -3.07
CA GLN A 506 -7.76 23.52 -3.11
C GLN A 506 -7.61 24.18 -1.71
N TYR A 507 -8.56 23.99 -0.81
CA TYR A 507 -8.58 24.58 0.53
C TYR A 507 -8.84 23.52 1.62
N GLY A 508 -8.64 23.87 2.90
CA GLY A 508 -8.95 22.98 4.04
C GLY A 508 -7.80 22.07 4.49
N TRP A 509 -6.56 22.43 4.16
CA TRP A 509 -5.36 21.62 4.42
C TRP A 509 -5.02 21.45 5.89
N LEU A 510 -5.29 22.45 6.72
CA LEU A 510 -5.06 22.36 8.18
C LEU A 510 -5.82 21.20 8.85
N SER A 511 -6.97 20.80 8.31
CA SER A 511 -7.78 19.70 8.86
C SER A 511 -7.41 18.33 8.29
N ARG A 512 -6.66 18.28 7.18
CA ARG A 512 -6.31 17.02 6.51
C ARG A 512 -4.95 16.54 7.02
N LYS A 513 -4.96 15.41 7.72
CA LYS A 513 -3.71 14.77 8.15
C LYS A 513 -3.19 13.91 7.00
N VAL A 514 -1.91 14.06 6.68
CA VAL A 514 -1.21 13.15 5.75
C VAL A 514 -0.83 11.89 6.52
N ILE A 515 -1.18 10.73 5.96
CA ILE A 515 -0.98 9.42 6.59
C ILE A 515 0.11 8.64 5.85
N GLY A 516 0.21 8.79 4.53
CA GLY A 516 1.25 8.15 3.74
C GLY A 516 1.39 8.80 2.35
N ILE A 517 2.61 8.74 1.82
CA ILE A 517 2.93 9.17 0.45
C ILE A 517 3.79 8.09 -0.18
N PHE A 518 3.42 7.65 -1.38
CA PHE A 518 4.09 6.56 -2.08
C PHE A 518 4.30 6.90 -3.56
N GLU A 519 5.45 6.55 -4.10
CA GLU A 519 5.67 6.50 -5.55
C GLU A 519 5.27 5.13 -6.07
N LEU A 520 4.41 5.14 -7.09
CA LEU A 520 3.80 3.96 -7.69
C LEU A 520 3.90 4.05 -9.20
N LYS A 521 4.04 2.90 -9.86
CA LYS A 521 4.05 2.84 -11.33
C LYS A 521 2.70 2.39 -11.85
N ASN A 522 2.04 3.26 -12.60
CA ASN A 522 0.72 3.02 -13.17
C ASN A 522 0.80 1.93 -14.24
N VAL A 523 -0.03 0.88 -14.08
CA VAL A 523 -0.11 -0.22 -15.04
C VAL A 523 -0.79 0.23 -16.34
N LYS A 524 -1.67 1.23 -16.31
CA LYS A 524 -2.40 1.75 -17.46
C LYS A 524 -2.15 3.26 -17.60
N PRO A 525 -0.96 3.67 -18.05
CA PRO A 525 -0.65 5.09 -18.25
C PRO A 525 -1.53 5.64 -19.38
N ASN A 526 -2.23 6.76 -19.13
CA ASN A 526 -3.10 7.40 -20.12
C ASN A 526 -2.32 8.04 -21.29
N ASN A 527 -0.98 8.09 -21.24
CA ASN A 527 -0.11 8.81 -22.17
C ASN A 527 0.84 7.87 -22.92
N GLN A 528 1.15 8.19 -24.19
CA GLN A 528 2.10 7.46 -25.04
C GLN A 528 3.58 7.71 -24.68
N ASN A 529 3.88 8.62 -23.75
CA ASN A 529 5.23 9.14 -23.48
C ASN A 529 5.98 8.40 -22.34
N ASN A 530 5.58 7.19 -21.94
CA ASN A 530 6.20 6.41 -20.84
C ASN A 530 6.22 7.15 -19.47
N HIS A 531 5.32 8.12 -19.25
CA HIS A 531 5.14 8.76 -17.94
C HIS A 531 4.26 7.89 -17.04
N ASP A 532 4.85 6.81 -16.54
CA ASP A 532 4.11 5.79 -15.82
C ASP A 532 4.12 6.03 -14.31
N ASP A 533 5.02 6.88 -13.80
CA ASP A 533 5.16 7.13 -12.37
C ASP A 533 4.13 8.14 -11.85
N GLU A 534 3.42 7.74 -10.79
CA GLU A 534 2.45 8.55 -10.07
C GLU A 534 2.75 8.54 -8.56
N VAL A 535 2.53 9.68 -7.90
CA VAL A 535 2.62 9.81 -6.45
C VAL A 535 1.23 9.67 -5.85
N LEU A 536 1.04 8.64 -5.04
CA LEU A 536 -0.12 8.43 -4.20
C LEU A 536 0.03 9.24 -2.90
N ILE A 537 -0.98 10.05 -2.57
CA ILE A 537 -1.10 10.73 -1.28
C ILE A 537 -2.36 10.25 -0.56
N ILE A 538 -2.18 9.73 0.65
CA ILE A 538 -3.25 9.26 1.52
C ILE A 538 -3.47 10.30 2.61
N PHE A 539 -4.60 11.01 2.53
CA PHE A 539 -5.08 11.87 3.61
C PHE A 539 -6.03 11.09 4.52
N SER A 540 -6.34 11.68 5.67
CA SER A 540 -7.38 11.17 6.57
C SER A 540 -8.75 11.07 5.92
N ASP A 541 -9.09 11.94 4.95
CA ASP A 541 -10.43 12.02 4.33
C ASP A 541 -10.47 11.58 2.86
N THR A 542 -9.34 11.64 2.16
CA THR A 542 -9.25 11.56 0.70
C THR A 542 -8.01 10.78 0.26
N ILE A 543 -8.12 10.06 -0.85
CA ILE A 543 -6.96 9.53 -1.60
C ILE A 543 -6.78 10.35 -2.87
N MET A 544 -5.53 10.72 -3.18
CA MET A 544 -5.19 11.50 -4.37
C MET A 544 -3.99 10.90 -5.11
N PHE A 545 -4.04 10.97 -6.44
CA PHE A 545 -3.00 10.49 -7.35
C PHE A 545 -2.44 11.67 -8.14
N LEU A 546 -1.12 11.88 -8.09
CA LEU A 546 -0.40 12.91 -8.82
C LEU A 546 0.47 12.29 -9.90
N ARG A 547 0.25 12.61 -11.17
CA ARG A 547 1.09 12.15 -12.28
C ARG A 547 2.30 13.06 -12.43
N ILE A 548 3.48 12.49 -12.63
CA ILE A 548 4.71 13.24 -12.90
C ILE A 548 4.78 13.52 -14.40
N VAL A 549 4.91 14.80 -14.79
CA VAL A 549 4.87 15.26 -16.20
C VAL A 549 6.21 15.84 -16.68
N ASP A 550 7.27 15.71 -15.89
CA ASP A 550 8.58 16.29 -16.20
C ASP A 550 9.51 15.25 -16.86
N ASP A 551 9.86 15.47 -18.13
CA ASP A 551 10.78 14.60 -18.87
C ASP A 551 12.15 14.46 -18.18
N ASN A 552 12.64 15.52 -17.52
CA ASN A 552 13.96 15.50 -16.89
C ASN A 552 14.02 14.52 -15.71
N TYR A 553 12.88 14.28 -15.06
CA TYR A 553 12.79 13.28 -13.99
C TYR A 553 13.12 11.88 -14.51
N TYR A 554 12.54 11.50 -15.65
CA TYR A 554 12.74 10.19 -16.28
C TYR A 554 14.12 10.02 -16.91
N ILE A 555 14.81 11.12 -17.25
CA ILE A 555 16.19 11.09 -17.75
C ILE A 555 17.19 10.92 -16.60
N ASN A 556 16.95 11.57 -15.46
CA ASN A 556 17.86 11.59 -14.31
C ASN A 556 17.64 10.44 -13.32
N SER A 557 16.52 9.71 -13.41
CA SER A 557 16.17 8.60 -12.51
C SER A 557 17.05 7.35 -12.65
N ASN A 558 17.92 7.28 -13.67
CA ASN A 558 18.88 6.18 -13.85
C ASN A 558 20.07 6.19 -12.85
N GLY A 559 20.14 7.17 -11.94
CA GLY A 559 21.15 7.23 -10.88
C GLY A 559 20.57 6.97 -9.49
N ASN A 560 21.00 5.89 -8.84
CA ASN A 560 20.53 5.39 -7.52
C ASN A 560 20.76 6.33 -6.31
N LEU A 561 21.17 7.59 -6.50
CA LEU A 561 21.56 8.50 -5.41
C LEU A 561 20.65 9.74 -5.28
N ASN A 562 19.50 9.76 -5.97
CA ASN A 562 18.55 10.87 -5.93
C ASN A 562 17.46 10.67 -4.86
N LEU A 563 17.06 11.76 -4.22
CA LEU A 563 15.90 11.81 -3.31
C LEU A 563 14.62 11.40 -4.05
N ARG A 564 13.85 10.51 -3.42
CA ARG A 564 12.49 10.19 -3.87
C ARG A 564 11.56 11.40 -3.65
N ILE A 565 10.70 11.66 -4.62
CA ILE A 565 9.69 12.74 -4.59
C ILE A 565 8.75 12.56 -3.40
N SER A 566 8.33 11.32 -3.16
CA SER A 566 7.47 10.89 -2.05
C SER A 566 8.05 11.31 -0.71
N ASP A 567 9.35 11.12 -0.50
CA ASP A 567 10.03 11.53 0.73
C ASP A 567 10.09 13.05 0.86
N VAL A 568 10.40 13.76 -0.23
CA VAL A 568 10.47 15.23 -0.24
C VAL A 568 9.10 15.85 0.04
N LEU A 569 8.04 15.29 -0.54
CA LEU A 569 6.66 15.69 -0.25
C LEU A 569 6.27 15.34 1.17
N MET A 570 6.67 14.18 1.69
CA MET A 570 6.40 13.79 3.07
C MET A 570 7.05 14.76 4.04
N HIS A 571 8.29 15.14 3.79
CA HIS A 571 8.99 16.16 4.57
C HIS A 571 8.22 17.48 4.56
N SER A 572 7.90 17.98 3.37
CA SER A 572 7.26 19.27 3.20
C SER A 572 5.87 19.29 3.83
N LEU A 573 5.08 18.22 3.68
CA LEU A 573 3.71 18.12 4.17
C LEU A 573 3.60 17.85 5.67
N VAL A 574 4.50 17.04 6.24
CA VAL A 574 4.47 16.69 7.67
C VAL A 574 5.15 17.76 8.52
N ASN A 575 6.29 18.29 8.06
CA ASN A 575 7.08 19.26 8.81
C ASN A 575 6.80 20.72 8.44
N GLU A 576 5.96 20.98 7.43
CA GLU A 576 5.61 22.33 6.94
C GLU A 576 6.83 23.11 6.39
N LYS A 577 7.82 22.38 5.85
CA LYS A 577 9.04 22.96 5.28
C LYS A 577 8.84 23.36 3.82
N PRO A 578 9.53 24.42 3.35
CA PRO A 578 9.56 24.73 1.93
C PRO A 578 10.19 23.56 1.18
N LEU A 579 9.75 23.34 -0.06
CA LEU A 579 10.37 22.33 -0.92
C LEU A 579 11.80 22.73 -1.28
N PRO A 580 12.68 21.75 -1.54
CA PRO A 580 13.96 22.02 -2.17
C PRO A 580 13.76 22.80 -3.48
N LYS A 581 14.77 23.57 -3.89
CA LYS A 581 14.71 24.54 -4.99
C LYS A 581 13.84 24.04 -6.15
N LEU A 582 12.75 24.75 -6.44
CA LEU A 582 11.73 24.36 -7.45
C LEU A 582 12.28 24.03 -8.85
N SER A 583 13.51 24.42 -9.18
CA SER A 583 14.17 24.05 -10.45
C SER A 583 14.57 22.57 -10.53
N SER A 584 14.72 21.88 -9.41
CA SER A 584 15.06 20.45 -9.35
C SER A 584 13.87 19.54 -9.03
N PHE A 585 12.73 20.11 -8.65
CA PHE A 585 11.54 19.35 -8.29
C PHE A 585 10.60 19.22 -9.51
N PRO A 586 10.16 18.00 -9.86
CA PRO A 586 9.43 17.77 -11.09
C PRO A 586 8.01 18.32 -11.03
N ARG A 587 7.53 18.77 -12.18
CA ARG A 587 6.12 19.20 -12.34
C ARG A 587 5.20 17.99 -12.27
N MET A 588 4.05 18.17 -11.61
CA MET A 588 3.03 17.14 -11.46
C MET A 588 1.65 17.63 -11.90
N GLU A 589 0.68 16.74 -12.01
CA GLU A 589 -0.73 17.07 -12.19
C GLU A 589 -1.62 16.12 -11.39
N VAL A 590 -2.73 16.62 -10.84
CA VAL A 590 -3.72 15.76 -10.18
C VAL A 590 -4.41 14.93 -11.24
N SER A 591 -4.17 13.62 -11.25
CA SER A 591 -4.80 12.71 -12.20
C SER A 591 -6.20 12.34 -11.72
N HIS A 592 -6.29 11.85 -10.47
CA HIS A 592 -7.51 11.28 -9.90
C HIS A 592 -7.56 11.45 -8.38
N TRP A 593 -8.77 11.43 -7.82
CA TRP A 593 -9.00 11.44 -6.38
C TRP A 593 -10.36 10.81 -6.02
N CYS A 594 -10.49 10.36 -4.77
CA CYS A 594 -11.75 9.87 -4.22
C CYS A 594 -11.78 10.02 -2.68
N SER A 595 -12.96 9.95 -2.08
CA SER A 595 -13.07 9.89 -0.63
C SER A 595 -12.49 8.56 -0.12
N ILE A 596 -11.87 8.60 1.06
CA ILE A 596 -11.31 7.42 1.72
C ILE A 596 -12.37 6.34 1.99
N THR A 597 -13.65 6.71 2.11
CA THR A 597 -14.77 5.78 2.35
C THR A 597 -15.19 5.02 1.10
N ASP A 598 -14.91 5.58 -0.07
CA ASP A 598 -15.43 5.12 -1.36
C ASP A 598 -14.51 4.08 -2.00
N VAL A 599 -13.35 3.81 -1.41
CA VAL A 599 -12.30 2.97 -2.00
C VAL A 599 -12.05 1.69 -1.18
N ILE A 600 -11.97 0.57 -1.90
CA ILE A 600 -11.40 -0.67 -1.39
C ILE A 600 -10.09 -0.92 -2.12
N VAL A 601 -9.05 -1.23 -1.37
CA VAL A 601 -7.71 -1.52 -1.89
C VAL A 601 -7.38 -2.97 -1.61
N THR A 602 -6.84 -3.63 -2.63
CA THR A 602 -6.43 -5.04 -2.57
C THR A 602 -5.05 -5.18 -3.18
N THR A 603 -4.30 -6.20 -2.76
CA THR A 603 -2.97 -6.47 -3.29
C THR A 603 -2.90 -7.84 -3.95
N TYR A 604 -2.11 -7.95 -5.02
CA TYR A 604 -1.91 -9.18 -5.78
C TYR A 604 -0.47 -9.23 -6.29
N LYS A 605 -0.01 -10.41 -6.67
CA LYS A 605 1.32 -10.59 -7.25
C LYS A 605 1.25 -10.68 -8.77
N SER A 606 2.23 -10.08 -9.44
CA SER A 606 2.36 -10.14 -10.90
C SER A 606 3.81 -9.94 -11.33
N PHE A 607 4.09 -10.27 -12.59
CA PHE A 607 5.40 -10.03 -13.20
C PHE A 607 5.61 -8.53 -13.48
N SER A 608 6.73 -7.99 -13.01
CA SER A 608 7.19 -6.63 -13.33
C SER A 608 8.10 -6.64 -14.55
N PHE A 609 7.86 -5.73 -15.50
CA PHE A 609 8.80 -5.49 -16.59
C PHE A 609 10.05 -4.72 -16.13
N SER A 610 9.95 -3.98 -15.02
CA SER A 610 11.03 -3.17 -14.44
C SER A 610 12.12 -4.05 -13.85
N THR A 611 11.71 -4.99 -13.00
CA THR A 611 12.63 -5.84 -12.22
C THR A 611 12.81 -7.22 -12.84
N SER A 612 11.97 -7.60 -13.82
CA SER A 612 11.92 -8.95 -14.38
C SER A 612 11.67 -10.05 -13.34
N SER A 613 11.01 -9.70 -12.23
CA SER A 613 10.64 -10.59 -11.13
C SER A 613 9.16 -10.43 -10.75
N GLU A 614 8.70 -11.34 -9.88
CA GLU A 614 7.36 -11.23 -9.28
C GLU A 614 7.34 -10.15 -8.19
N GLU A 615 6.53 -9.12 -8.41
CA GLU A 615 6.38 -7.97 -7.53
C GLU A 615 4.95 -7.85 -6.98
N ASP A 616 4.80 -7.03 -5.94
CA ASP A 616 3.49 -6.70 -5.36
C ASP A 616 2.84 -5.56 -6.14
N PHE A 617 1.57 -5.76 -6.47
CA PHE A 617 0.73 -4.79 -7.14
C PHE A 617 -0.45 -4.41 -6.25
N LEU A 618 -0.99 -3.21 -6.47
CA LEU A 618 -2.13 -2.65 -5.77
C LEU A 618 -3.25 -2.36 -6.76
N ARG A 619 -4.47 -2.78 -6.40
CA ARG A 619 -5.70 -2.37 -7.07
C ARG A 619 -6.50 -1.49 -6.14
N PHE A 620 -6.73 -0.25 -6.58
CA PHE A 620 -7.67 0.69 -5.98
C PHE A 620 -8.98 0.59 -6.73
N PHE A 621 -10.06 0.26 -6.02
CA PHE A 621 -11.39 0.09 -6.60
C PHE A 621 -12.39 1.03 -5.95
N SER A 622 -13.07 1.84 -6.77
CA SER A 622 -14.16 2.71 -6.31
C SER A 622 -15.45 1.91 -6.19
N CYS A 623 -16.04 1.94 -4.99
CA CYS A 623 -17.33 1.31 -4.70
C CYS A 623 -18.51 2.17 -5.16
N THR A 624 -18.26 3.42 -5.56
CA THR A 624 -19.31 4.33 -6.00
C THR A 624 -19.47 4.26 -7.51
N GLY A 625 -20.70 4.33 -8.01
CA GLY A 625 -20.98 4.39 -9.45
C GLY A 625 -20.46 5.66 -10.15
N ARG A 626 -19.85 6.59 -9.40
CA ARG A 626 -19.18 7.78 -9.95
C ARG A 626 -17.71 7.52 -10.29
N GLY A 627 -17.09 6.45 -9.79
CA GLY A 627 -15.68 6.15 -10.04
C GLY A 627 -14.74 7.12 -9.32
N PHE A 628 -13.48 7.14 -9.73
CA PHE A 628 -12.53 8.17 -9.32
C PHE A 628 -12.87 9.48 -10.02
N LYS A 629 -12.87 10.58 -9.27
CA LYS A 629 -13.03 11.93 -9.83
C LYS A 629 -11.68 12.36 -10.38
N GLY A 630 -11.63 12.89 -11.59
CA GLY A 630 -10.35 13.20 -12.22
C GLY A 630 -10.52 13.60 -13.68
N ASP A 631 -9.54 13.19 -14.49
CA ASP A 631 -9.56 13.28 -15.96
C ASP A 631 -10.97 13.05 -16.55
N ASN A 632 -11.28 13.62 -17.71
CA ASN A 632 -12.62 13.57 -18.34
C ASN A 632 -13.16 12.14 -18.66
N LYS A 633 -12.44 11.09 -18.26
CA LYS A 633 -12.82 9.68 -18.36
C LYS A 633 -13.14 9.11 -16.98
N GLN A 634 -14.26 8.42 -16.91
CA GLN A 634 -14.71 7.78 -15.68
C GLN A 634 -13.93 6.48 -15.45
N GLU A 635 -12.98 6.48 -14.52
CA GLU A 635 -12.22 5.27 -14.14
C GLU A 635 -12.80 4.66 -12.84
N MET A 636 -13.04 3.34 -12.84
CA MET A 636 -13.58 2.61 -11.68
C MET A 636 -12.48 1.90 -10.87
N ASN A 637 -11.39 1.54 -11.53
CA ASN A 637 -10.23 0.89 -10.93
C ASN A 637 -8.94 1.58 -11.37
N LYS A 638 -7.94 1.55 -10.49
CA LYS A 638 -6.55 1.90 -10.84
C LYS A 638 -5.63 0.82 -10.31
N ASN A 639 -4.71 0.37 -11.16
CA ASN A 639 -3.77 -0.70 -10.84
C ASN A 639 -2.36 -0.13 -10.89
N TYR A 640 -1.58 -0.43 -9.86
CA TYR A 640 -0.23 0.09 -9.68
C TYR A 640 0.74 -1.02 -9.30
N GLU A 641 1.94 -0.95 -9.85
CA GLU A 641 3.11 -1.68 -9.37
C GLU A 641 3.72 -0.90 -8.21
N ILE A 642 4.01 -1.59 -7.11
CA ILE A 642 4.80 -1.00 -6.02
C ILE A 642 6.26 -1.04 -6.45
N LEU A 643 6.88 0.14 -6.57
CA LEU A 643 8.29 0.25 -6.89
C LEU A 643 9.12 -0.29 -5.72
N ARG A 644 9.52 -1.57 -5.82
CA ARG A 644 10.51 -2.13 -4.90
C ARG A 644 11.85 -1.51 -5.21
N ASP A 645 12.48 -0.91 -4.19
CA ASP A 645 13.90 -0.66 -4.28
C ASP A 645 14.58 -2.01 -4.14
N SER A 646 15.21 -2.50 -5.20
CA SER A 646 15.69 -3.89 -5.32
C SER A 646 16.68 -4.31 -4.21
N ASN A 647 17.12 -3.38 -3.37
CA ASN A 647 18.11 -3.59 -2.32
C ASN A 647 17.66 -3.17 -0.90
N SER A 648 16.43 -2.67 -0.70
CA SER A 648 15.91 -2.29 0.63
C SER A 648 15.22 -3.46 1.33
N GLY A 649 15.87 -4.12 2.30
CA GLY A 649 15.28 -5.17 3.15
C GLY A 649 14.05 -4.80 4.00
N ASN A 650 13.56 -3.54 3.95
CA ASN A 650 12.23 -3.16 4.43
C ASN A 650 11.43 -2.58 3.25
N PHE A 651 10.81 -3.49 2.49
CA PHE A 651 9.99 -3.13 1.34
C PHE A 651 8.62 -2.67 1.80
N THR A 652 8.14 -1.53 1.31
CA THR A 652 6.73 -1.18 1.44
C THR A 652 5.90 -2.29 0.80
N THR A 653 5.21 -3.08 1.60
CA THR A 653 4.33 -4.13 1.08
C THR A 653 2.97 -3.55 0.71
N GLY A 654 2.26 -4.19 -0.22
CA GLY A 654 0.88 -3.79 -0.52
C GLY A 654 -0.04 -3.83 0.69
N ASN A 655 0.28 -4.69 1.67
CA ASN A 655 -0.46 -4.80 2.92
C ASN A 655 -0.27 -3.57 3.82
N GLU A 656 0.92 -2.97 3.87
CA GLU A 656 1.16 -1.73 4.61
C GLU A 656 0.33 -0.58 4.06
N VAL A 657 0.25 -0.44 2.74
CA VAL A 657 -0.58 0.59 2.09
C VAL A 657 -2.05 0.37 2.43
N ILE A 658 -2.54 -0.86 2.35
CA ILE A 658 -3.92 -1.22 2.73
C ILE A 658 -4.19 -0.89 4.21
N GLU A 659 -3.24 -1.21 5.10
CA GLU A 659 -3.37 -0.93 6.53
C GLU A 659 -3.43 0.58 6.79
N LEU A 660 -2.58 1.39 6.16
CA LEU A 660 -2.60 2.85 6.29
C LEU A 660 -3.91 3.46 5.79
N ILE A 661 -4.50 2.92 4.72
CA ILE A 661 -5.81 3.35 4.22
C ILE A 661 -6.92 3.02 5.22
N ASN A 662 -6.88 1.85 5.85
CA ASN A 662 -7.86 1.52 6.88
C ASN A 662 -7.67 2.34 8.16
N LYS A 663 -6.43 2.63 8.55
CA LYS A 663 -6.13 3.61 9.61
C LYS A 663 -6.66 5.00 9.26
N ALA A 664 -6.55 5.42 8.00
CA ALA A 664 -7.15 6.67 7.52
C ALA A 664 -8.68 6.70 7.69
N LYS A 665 -9.37 5.61 7.33
CA LYS A 665 -10.82 5.46 7.56
C LYS A 665 -11.19 5.60 9.04
N VAL A 666 -10.38 5.05 9.96
CA VAL A 666 -10.58 5.20 11.40
C VAL A 666 -10.36 6.65 11.86
N LEU A 667 -9.33 7.33 11.36
CA LEU A 667 -9.03 8.74 11.69
C LEU A 667 -10.06 9.72 11.14
N HIS A 668 -10.77 9.35 10.09
CA HIS A 668 -11.82 10.17 9.49
C HIS A 668 -13.12 10.20 10.29
N LYS A 669 -13.24 9.34 11.31
CA LYS A 669 -14.40 9.32 12.20
C LYS A 669 -14.44 10.58 13.06
N ASN A 670 -15.62 11.18 13.19
CA ASN A 670 -15.82 12.45 13.85
C ASN A 670 -16.47 12.34 15.23
N GLN A 671 -17.01 11.17 15.61
CA GLN A 671 -17.56 10.93 16.93
C GLN A 671 -16.57 10.22 17.86
N PRO A 672 -16.74 10.34 19.18
CA PRO A 672 -15.94 9.57 20.14
C PRO A 672 -16.22 8.06 20.07
N PHE A 673 -15.16 7.25 20.04
CA PHE A 673 -15.21 5.79 20.06
C PHE A 673 -14.05 5.19 20.85
N HIS A 674 -14.20 3.91 21.22
CA HIS A 674 -13.09 3.08 21.68
C HIS A 674 -12.55 2.23 20.52
N LEU A 675 -11.24 2.12 20.40
CA LEU A 675 -10.59 1.38 19.32
C LEU A 675 -10.05 0.04 19.85
N PHE A 676 -10.35 -1.04 19.12
CA PHE A 676 -9.84 -2.38 19.40
C PHE A 676 -9.16 -2.95 18.16
N ARG A 677 -8.09 -3.72 18.35
CA ARG A 677 -7.41 -4.48 17.29
C ARG A 677 -7.45 -5.96 17.62
N SER A 678 -7.67 -6.80 16.63
CA SER A 678 -7.67 -8.25 16.81
C SER A 678 -6.27 -8.81 17.11
N ASN A 679 -6.17 -9.77 18.03
CA ASN A 679 -4.89 -10.31 18.51
C ASN A 679 -4.55 -11.69 17.93
N LYS A 680 -5.56 -12.45 17.49
CA LYS A 680 -5.43 -13.89 17.22
C LYS A 680 -5.21 -14.26 15.74
N SER A 681 -5.04 -13.30 14.82
CA SER A 681 -4.83 -13.61 13.40
C SER A 681 -3.92 -12.61 12.68
N ALA A 682 -3.33 -13.05 11.57
CA ALA A 682 -2.59 -12.19 10.64
C ALA A 682 -3.46 -11.16 9.91
N LEU A 683 -4.80 -11.33 9.90
CA LEU A 683 -5.75 -10.32 9.45
C LEU A 683 -5.94 -9.26 10.54
N HIS A 684 -5.62 -8.00 10.24
CA HIS A 684 -5.78 -6.87 11.14
C HIS A 684 -7.20 -6.28 11.07
N LEU A 685 -8.05 -6.67 12.03
CA LEU A 685 -9.39 -6.10 12.20
C LEU A 685 -9.34 -4.92 13.19
N TYR A 686 -9.64 -3.72 12.70
CA TYR A 686 -9.81 -2.52 13.52
C TYR A 686 -11.29 -2.32 13.85
N SER A 687 -11.67 -2.54 15.11
CA SER A 687 -13.05 -2.40 15.57
C SER A 687 -13.22 -1.07 16.30
N THR A 688 -14.13 -0.22 15.82
CA THR A 688 -14.48 1.04 16.49
C THR A 688 -15.79 0.86 17.23
N ALA A 689 -15.79 0.97 18.55
CA ALA A 689 -16.95 0.76 19.40
C ALA A 689 -17.61 2.09 19.78
N HIS A 690 -18.87 2.27 19.37
CA HIS A 690 -19.67 3.49 19.51
C HIS A 690 -20.98 3.20 20.24
N SER A 691 -21.50 4.20 20.96
CA SER A 691 -22.91 4.20 21.33
C SER A 691 -23.78 4.38 20.08
N ALA A 692 -25.00 3.85 20.09
CA ALA A 692 -25.95 4.00 18.97
C ALA A 692 -26.13 5.47 18.54
N THR A 693 -26.25 6.39 19.50
CA THR A 693 -26.39 7.83 19.22
C THR A 693 -25.17 8.42 18.54
N ASN A 694 -23.96 7.98 18.90
CA ASN A 694 -22.74 8.45 18.26
C ASN A 694 -22.66 7.88 16.84
N TYR A 695 -22.94 6.59 16.67
CA TYR A 695 -22.94 5.95 15.35
C TYR A 695 -23.93 6.61 14.38
N ASP A 696 -25.12 7.00 14.85
CA ASP A 696 -26.11 7.65 14.00
C ASP A 696 -25.64 9.03 13.50
N ASN A 697 -24.87 9.76 14.32
CA ASN A 697 -24.28 11.07 14.00
C ASN A 697 -22.91 10.99 13.31
N GLU A 698 -22.36 9.78 13.14
CA GLU A 698 -21.07 9.58 12.50
C GLU A 698 -21.17 9.77 10.99
N ASN A 699 -20.29 10.61 10.44
CA ASN A 699 -20.25 10.85 8.99
C ASN A 699 -19.60 9.69 8.26
N THR A 700 -18.60 9.06 8.90
CA THR A 700 -17.77 8.02 8.29
C THR A 700 -18.08 6.66 8.89
N LYS A 701 -18.91 5.89 8.17
CA LYS A 701 -19.37 4.56 8.60
C LYS A 701 -18.70 3.46 7.77
N SER A 702 -18.35 2.36 8.42
CA SER A 702 -17.83 1.16 7.76
C SER A 702 -18.94 0.44 6.98
N GLN A 703 -18.55 -0.35 5.99
CA GLN A 703 -19.46 -1.21 5.21
C GLN A 703 -19.96 -2.43 6.03
N ILE A 704 -19.32 -2.69 7.17
CA ILE A 704 -19.63 -3.81 8.07
C ILE A 704 -19.90 -3.26 9.47
N ILE A 705 -20.98 -3.72 10.09
CA ILE A 705 -21.39 -3.33 11.43
C ILE A 705 -21.65 -4.56 12.32
N LEU A 706 -21.26 -4.46 13.59
CA LEU A 706 -21.55 -5.43 14.65
C LEU A 706 -22.43 -4.78 15.72
N LEU A 707 -23.66 -5.25 15.88
CA LEU A 707 -24.61 -4.78 16.89
C LEU A 707 -24.53 -5.66 18.14
N LEU A 708 -24.31 -5.05 19.30
CA LEU A 708 -24.19 -5.75 20.58
C LEU A 708 -25.49 -5.67 21.38
N ASN A 709 -26.07 -6.82 21.73
CA ASN A 709 -27.30 -6.95 22.51
C ASN A 709 -28.46 -6.07 22.00
N MET A 710 -28.53 -5.83 20.69
CA MET A 710 -29.60 -5.07 20.05
C MET A 710 -30.68 -6.00 19.48
N PRO A 711 -31.97 -5.58 19.46
CA PRO A 711 -33.04 -6.40 18.93
C PRO A 711 -32.93 -6.56 17.41
N GLN A 712 -33.18 -7.78 16.93
CA GLN A 712 -33.11 -8.12 15.50
C GLN A 712 -34.12 -7.34 14.64
N GLU A 713 -35.20 -6.86 15.24
CA GLU A 713 -36.22 -6.04 14.56
C GLU A 713 -35.65 -4.73 13.99
N MET A 714 -34.50 -4.26 14.47
CA MET A 714 -33.84 -3.04 13.98
C MET A 714 -33.01 -3.27 12.71
N ILE A 715 -32.70 -4.51 12.35
CA ILE A 715 -31.81 -4.85 11.21
C ILE A 715 -32.32 -4.26 9.88
N PRO A 716 -33.61 -4.38 9.52
CA PRO A 716 -34.13 -3.78 8.28
C PRO A 716 -33.93 -2.26 8.24
N HIS A 717 -34.13 -1.59 9.38
CA HIS A 717 -33.98 -0.14 9.49
C HIS A 717 -32.52 0.31 9.27
N TYR A 718 -31.55 -0.43 9.83
CA TYR A 718 -30.12 -0.12 9.62
C TYR A 718 -29.71 -0.22 8.15
N PHE A 719 -30.17 -1.25 7.43
CA PHE A 719 -29.91 -1.37 5.98
C PHE A 719 -30.59 -0.27 5.16
N GLU A 720 -31.79 0.17 5.55
CA GLU A 720 -32.53 1.23 4.86
C GLU A 720 -31.90 2.61 5.06
N MET A 721 -31.46 2.92 6.28
CA MET A 721 -30.79 4.19 6.61
C MET A 721 -29.37 4.28 6.06
N ASN A 722 -28.67 3.15 5.91
CA ASN A 722 -27.27 3.12 5.52
C ASN A 722 -27.07 2.27 4.25
N GLN A 723 -27.27 2.91 3.09
CA GLN A 723 -27.15 2.27 1.78
C GLN A 723 -25.73 1.81 1.40
N HIS A 724 -24.72 2.03 2.23
CA HIS A 724 -23.37 1.50 2.02
C HIS A 724 -23.12 0.21 2.83
N LEU A 725 -24.00 -0.14 3.78
CA LEU A 725 -23.86 -1.36 4.56
C LEU A 725 -24.06 -2.60 3.68
N PHE A 726 -23.13 -3.54 3.83
CA PHE A 726 -23.14 -4.84 3.18
C PHE A 726 -23.53 -5.96 4.16
N LEU A 727 -22.96 -5.93 5.36
CA LEU A 727 -23.13 -6.98 6.38
C LEU A 727 -23.46 -6.37 7.73
N ILE A 728 -24.50 -6.92 8.36
CA ILE A 728 -24.86 -6.65 9.75
C ILE A 728 -24.66 -7.93 10.55
N LEU A 729 -23.80 -7.88 11.56
CA LEU A 729 -23.62 -8.95 12.53
C LEU A 729 -24.31 -8.56 13.83
N THR A 730 -24.92 -9.51 14.53
CA THR A 730 -25.44 -9.31 15.88
C THR A 730 -24.76 -10.26 16.84
N ALA A 731 -24.25 -9.76 17.96
CA ALA A 731 -23.70 -10.57 19.04
C ALA A 731 -24.50 -10.37 20.33
N SER A 732 -24.90 -11.47 20.97
CA SER A 732 -25.62 -11.45 22.24
C SER A 732 -25.29 -12.67 23.10
N TYR A 733 -25.39 -12.55 24.42
CA TYR A 733 -25.20 -13.70 25.30
C TYR A 733 -26.43 -14.60 25.34
N THR A 734 -26.20 -15.92 25.28
CA THR A 734 -27.20 -16.92 25.60
C THR A 734 -27.23 -17.20 27.11
N TYR A 735 -28.29 -17.87 27.58
CA TYR A 735 -28.46 -18.21 28.99
C TYR A 735 -27.31 -19.05 29.58
N ASP A 736 -26.54 -19.75 28.73
CA ASP A 736 -25.42 -20.61 29.14
C ASP A 736 -24.07 -19.86 29.19
N GLY A 737 -24.06 -18.53 29.08
CA GLY A 737 -22.84 -17.73 29.07
C GLY A 737 -22.00 -17.88 27.79
N ARG A 738 -22.60 -18.40 26.71
CA ARG A 738 -22.02 -18.44 25.36
C ARG A 738 -22.48 -17.22 24.56
N VAL A 739 -21.75 -16.89 23.50
CA VAL A 739 -22.09 -15.78 22.61
C VAL A 739 -22.76 -16.34 21.37
N GLN A 740 -23.96 -15.86 21.05
CA GLN A 740 -24.61 -16.10 19.78
C GLN A 740 -24.23 -14.99 18.80
N LEU A 741 -23.65 -15.37 17.66
CA LEU A 741 -23.29 -14.50 16.55
C LEU A 741 -24.17 -14.84 15.34
N ILE A 742 -24.91 -13.86 14.85
CA ILE A 742 -25.83 -14.02 13.70
C ILE A 742 -25.46 -13.00 12.62
N GLY A 743 -25.40 -13.44 11.37
CA GLY A 743 -25.05 -12.62 10.22
C GLY A 743 -26.23 -12.42 9.26
N PHE A 744 -26.44 -11.16 8.88
CA PHE A 744 -27.50 -10.72 7.98
C PHE A 744 -26.89 -9.96 6.80
N ASN A 745 -27.30 -10.31 5.59
CA ASN A 745 -27.02 -9.53 4.39
C ASN A 745 -28.27 -8.73 3.97
N ARG A 746 -28.22 -8.10 2.79
CA ARG A 746 -29.35 -7.31 2.26
C ARG A 746 -30.61 -8.09 1.95
N SER A 747 -30.56 -9.42 1.86
CA SER A 747 -31.77 -10.24 1.76
C SER A 747 -32.61 -10.22 3.05
N LYS A 748 -32.07 -9.61 4.14
CA LYS A 748 -32.67 -9.49 5.47
C LYS A 748 -32.91 -10.83 6.16
N ARG A 749 -32.45 -11.94 5.58
CA ARG A 749 -32.53 -13.28 6.18
C ARG A 749 -31.23 -13.61 6.92
N PRO A 750 -31.29 -14.32 8.05
CA PRO A 750 -30.10 -14.82 8.72
C PRO A 750 -29.45 -15.89 7.84
N GLU A 751 -28.23 -15.62 7.38
CA GLU A 751 -27.45 -16.57 6.58
C GLU A 751 -26.44 -17.35 7.43
N PHE A 752 -26.12 -16.82 8.61
CA PHE A 752 -25.20 -17.40 9.57
C PHE A 752 -25.79 -17.25 10.98
N ASP A 753 -25.76 -18.33 11.76
CA ASP A 753 -26.13 -18.35 13.18
C ASP A 753 -25.23 -19.36 13.87
N ALA A 754 -24.37 -18.88 14.79
CA ALA A 754 -23.46 -19.71 15.55
C ALA A 754 -23.48 -19.33 17.03
N ILE A 755 -23.48 -20.34 17.89
CA ILE A 755 -23.33 -20.17 19.35
C ILE A 755 -21.95 -20.67 19.73
N VAL A 756 -21.09 -19.76 20.18
CA VAL A 756 -19.67 -20.03 20.43
C VAL A 756 -19.25 -19.67 21.85
N PRO A 757 -18.24 -20.35 22.41
CA PRO A 757 -17.56 -19.90 23.62
C PRO A 757 -16.90 -18.52 23.42
N GLU A 758 -16.70 -17.78 24.50
CA GLU A 758 -16.05 -16.46 24.45
C GLU A 758 -14.65 -16.50 23.86
N GLU A 759 -13.90 -17.57 24.15
CA GLU A 759 -12.52 -17.76 23.68
C GLU A 759 -12.43 -17.86 22.15
N ASP A 760 -13.47 -18.41 21.52
CA ASP A 760 -13.55 -18.66 20.08
C ASP A 760 -14.29 -17.56 19.32
N PHE A 761 -14.87 -16.58 20.03
CA PHE A 761 -15.67 -15.51 19.43
C PHE A 761 -14.90 -14.74 18.36
N GLN A 762 -13.66 -14.32 18.68
CA GLN A 762 -12.84 -13.53 17.75
C GLN A 762 -12.48 -14.32 16.48
N ASN A 763 -12.13 -15.61 16.61
CA ASN A 763 -11.81 -16.46 15.45
C ASN A 763 -13.05 -16.66 14.58
N THR A 764 -14.19 -16.97 15.21
CA THR A 764 -15.47 -17.13 14.52
C THR A 764 -15.89 -15.86 13.79
N LEU A 765 -15.72 -14.69 14.43
CA LEU A 765 -15.97 -13.39 13.81
C LEU A 765 -15.09 -13.19 12.56
N LEU A 766 -13.80 -13.45 12.66
CA LEU A 766 -12.86 -13.29 11.54
C LEU A 766 -13.19 -14.24 10.37
N ASP A 767 -13.48 -15.51 10.65
CA ASP A 767 -13.85 -16.49 9.63
C ASP A 767 -15.18 -16.12 8.95
N THR A 768 -16.13 -15.60 9.73
CA THR A 768 -17.39 -15.06 9.21
C THR A 768 -17.11 -13.89 8.26
N LEU A 769 -16.27 -12.93 8.67
CA LEU A 769 -15.88 -11.79 7.83
C LEU A 769 -15.16 -12.23 6.54
N LYS A 770 -14.24 -13.20 6.61
CA LYS A 770 -13.56 -13.77 5.43
C LYS A 770 -14.55 -14.33 4.42
N MET A 771 -15.49 -15.14 4.88
CA MET A 771 -16.53 -15.73 4.05
C MET A 771 -17.38 -14.64 3.36
N TYR A 772 -17.88 -13.68 4.13
CA TYR A 772 -18.75 -12.63 3.60
C TYR A 772 -18.02 -11.67 2.66
N MET A 773 -16.77 -11.33 2.93
CA MET A 773 -15.97 -10.50 2.02
C MET A 773 -15.75 -11.19 0.67
N ASN A 774 -15.48 -12.51 0.65
CA ASN A 774 -15.41 -13.26 -0.60
C ASN A 774 -16.75 -13.24 -1.35
N CYS A 775 -17.87 -13.41 -0.64
CA CYS A 775 -19.22 -13.28 -1.23
C CYS A 775 -19.48 -11.88 -1.78
N TYR A 776 -19.02 -10.81 -1.12
CA TYR A 776 -19.25 -9.43 -1.55
C TYR A 776 -18.75 -9.13 -2.97
N PHE A 777 -17.61 -9.72 -3.33
CA PHE A 777 -16.95 -9.55 -4.62
C PHE A 777 -17.42 -10.54 -5.70
N ASN A 778 -18.15 -11.60 -5.32
CA ASN A 778 -18.54 -12.68 -6.23
C ASN A 778 -20.06 -12.89 -6.37
N SER A 779 -20.86 -12.30 -5.49
CA SER A 779 -22.32 -12.29 -5.55
C SER A 779 -22.84 -10.98 -6.12
N PHE A 780 -24.02 -11.00 -6.75
CA PHE A 780 -24.60 -9.79 -7.35
C PHE A 780 -24.87 -8.72 -6.28
N SER A 781 -24.06 -7.66 -6.34
CA SER A 781 -24.03 -6.53 -5.42
C SER A 781 -23.68 -5.24 -6.18
N LEU A 782 -23.87 -4.08 -5.55
CA LEU A 782 -23.46 -2.78 -6.10
C LEU A 782 -21.97 -2.76 -6.49
N VAL A 783 -21.13 -3.47 -5.71
CA VAL A 783 -19.69 -3.61 -5.99
C VAL A 783 -19.47 -4.44 -7.23
N THR A 784 -20.11 -5.60 -7.37
CA THR A 784 -19.95 -6.40 -8.60
C THR A 784 -20.47 -5.68 -9.84
N GLU A 785 -21.53 -4.87 -9.73
CA GLU A 785 -22.00 -4.02 -10.83
C GLU A 785 -20.93 -3.01 -11.26
N GLN A 786 -20.26 -2.37 -10.30
CA GLN A 786 -19.14 -1.47 -10.59
C GLN A 786 -17.92 -2.22 -11.13
N MET A 787 -17.65 -3.46 -10.66
CA MET A 787 -16.59 -4.32 -11.23
C MET A 787 -16.87 -4.69 -12.68
N ILE A 788 -18.13 -4.98 -13.03
CA ILE A 788 -18.53 -5.30 -14.40
C ILE A 788 -18.26 -4.10 -15.32
N LYS A 789 -18.66 -2.88 -14.90
CA LYS A 789 -18.35 -1.65 -15.63
C LYS A 789 -16.85 -1.41 -15.75
N SER A 790 -16.11 -1.64 -14.67
CA SER A 790 -14.65 -1.52 -14.64
C SER A 790 -13.98 -2.45 -15.65
N LEU A 791 -14.36 -3.73 -15.68
CA LEU A 791 -13.80 -4.72 -16.61
C LEU A 791 -14.17 -4.40 -18.06
N GLN A 792 -15.37 -3.86 -18.30
CA GLN A 792 -15.75 -3.41 -19.64
C GLN A 792 -14.82 -2.31 -20.15
N LEU A 793 -14.56 -1.28 -19.33
CA LEU A 793 -13.66 -0.17 -19.68
C LEU A 793 -12.21 -0.65 -19.84
N ASP A 794 -11.78 -1.59 -19.02
CA ASP A 794 -10.45 -2.19 -19.09
C ASP A 794 -10.21 -2.94 -20.40
N LEU A 795 -11.22 -3.68 -20.86
CA LEU A 795 -11.16 -4.40 -22.13
C LEU A 795 -11.21 -3.44 -23.33
N GLU A 796 -12.01 -2.36 -23.25
CA GLU A 796 -12.07 -1.31 -24.27
C GLU A 796 -10.76 -0.52 -24.38
N TYR A 797 -10.07 -0.27 -23.26
CA TYR A 797 -8.78 0.42 -23.26
C TYR A 797 -7.67 -0.40 -23.97
N TYR A 798 -7.72 -1.73 -23.84
CA TYR A 798 -6.61 -2.59 -24.23
C TYR A 798 -6.78 -3.29 -25.59
N LEU A 799 -8.01 -3.31 -26.13
CA LEU A 799 -8.36 -3.78 -27.47
C LEU A 799 -8.46 -2.61 -28.45
#